data_AF-A0A238BNJ1-F1
#
_entry.id   AF-A0A238BNJ1-F1
#
_cell.length_a   1.000
_cell.length_b   1.000
_cell.length_c   1.000
_cell.angle_alpha   90.00
_cell.angle_beta   90.00
_cell.angle_gamma   90.00
#
_symmetry.space_group_name_H-M   'P 1'
#
loop_
_entity.id
_entity.type
_entity.pdbx_description
1 polymer ?
#
loop_
_entity_poly.entity_id
_entity_poly.type
_entity_poly.pdbx_seq_one_letter_code
_entity_poly.pdbx_strand_id
1 'polypeptide(L)'
;MDSDDIPEVLVASRQNQLIFLTGLDVINNRSHAAVFSAFTVNRELDRPPINFVMLNGTQTFCESKLREKTKSSFSRGFIRVDWFKKYVNELPSVIVLFADLSWDHPSWNEKATECESKISSLRTSIGNHATRICIVLLQQTQPMDNPLVTERTTKLCQLCQLPAKQLFVLPIGERMFTSILRHYKLAYQHCTECEIIDSELFELRAVAGLLNYKICQLSFLHSAALEALAQQRRHSTAFFYLPPGSYPSAAIASIEHLLWKGKQCSLFANLFERAVMGGLVAVSTQHPGMYLQAAAYYYRQANEAIAALNVSPQLSGSIYSNPDPLIPTADIFYGQRPWRTSTENGSLSDPETEKNALIALESRCSPNHDRCIALLSSAMSQFKKYKCLRMQRYMMLLLSDEYLVTGQYVKALQFASHLIWEFRREGFIQPIAMLLLRALICAFRVADVKEFMSLSIQILNLRTFPTFASITEQIVANIALIRQGCPPHVPVPHANMSSAEVEACHHLWMTAFAERVFFSISAPRIDAFIRARVAFLNNATETVNGLSLEMGSVHSSVYGTIDWDAQSLSYGTYDNSYMNSILDACVGWTTLKIEPREAHFRLEGSDQSEALLGEIATLPLSFICEESSPVESIRLDWCLDLKEELVGTLVFVNEENQFVANDTKVLKYNSPQIPPFKVQLNIRYCTQIVCSANLSVVVSIPLDDITAQKRFLISLRSRPPFDISSKILTINNDIVDNPLAEINFFIRTNITTVADVVISDISWKPGIEIETDKDENMLLKVCFQFILNKQCCRSNLLEGWVLSQLSIGSVLVKNSPLSVEAQPRSSYLIVRTAIPVVFTIRNLYNKMIDLQMTLEPTDIFVFAGNKKVSLIIESDEVNLTIYGFLR
;
A
#
# COMPACT_ATOMS: atom_id res chain seq x y z
N MET A 1 8.22 -14.03 37.44
CA MET A 1 6.94 -14.29 38.13
C MET A 1 5.94 -14.78 37.10
N ASP A 2 5.75 -16.09 37.04
CA ASP A 2 4.94 -16.81 36.05
C ASP A 2 3.47 -16.92 36.51
N SER A 3 2.62 -17.60 35.73
CA SER A 3 1.24 -17.96 36.12
C SER A 3 1.13 -18.66 37.47
N ASP A 4 2.25 -19.18 37.97
CA ASP A 4 2.34 -20.08 39.10
C ASP A 4 2.50 -19.34 40.45
N ASP A 5 2.75 -18.02 40.43
CA ASP A 5 2.82 -17.17 41.65
C ASP A 5 1.45 -16.75 42.19
N ILE A 6 0.39 -17.18 41.51
CA ILE A 6 -0.98 -17.03 41.96
C ILE A 6 -1.38 -18.43 42.51
N PRO A 7 -1.86 -18.57 43.75
CA PRO A 7 -2.35 -19.85 44.26
C PRO A 7 -3.35 -20.48 43.29
N GLU A 8 -3.41 -21.80 43.13
CA GLU A 8 -4.29 -22.45 42.14
C GLU A 8 -5.78 -22.08 42.35
N VAL A 9 -6.18 -21.79 43.58
CA VAL A 9 -7.49 -21.24 43.98
C VAL A 9 -7.76 -19.83 43.41
N LEU A 10 -6.70 -19.09 43.09
CA LEU A 10 -6.65 -17.77 42.45
C LEU A 10 -6.30 -17.84 40.94
N VAL A 11 -5.59 -18.88 40.45
CA VAL A 11 -5.23 -19.14 39.03
C VAL A 11 -6.40 -19.75 38.27
N ALA A 12 -7.02 -20.78 38.86
CA ALA A 12 -8.40 -21.07 38.56
C ALA A 12 -9.13 -19.76 38.84
N SER A 13 -9.82 -19.22 37.85
CA SER A 13 -10.24 -17.82 37.80
C SER A 13 -11.30 -17.44 38.87
N ARG A 14 -11.45 -18.25 39.94
CA ARG A 14 -12.57 -18.26 40.87
C ARG A 14 -12.24 -18.84 42.28
N GLN A 15 -11.87 -18.00 43.25
CA GLN A 15 -11.86 -18.32 44.71
C GLN A 15 -13.27 -18.41 45.34
N ASN A 16 -13.93 -19.56 45.35
CA ASN A 16 -15.37 -19.60 45.68
C ASN A 16 -15.72 -19.29 47.16
N GLN A 17 -16.17 -18.09 47.54
CA GLN A 17 -16.71 -17.84 48.89
C GLN A 17 -17.92 -18.74 49.17
N LEU A 18 -17.87 -19.53 50.25
CA LEU A 18 -18.95 -20.43 50.59
C LEU A 18 -20.14 -19.66 51.15
N ILE A 19 -21.28 -19.76 50.48
CA ILE A 19 -22.58 -19.25 50.93
C ILE A 19 -23.57 -20.39 50.95
N PHE A 20 -24.21 -20.57 52.09
CA PHE A 20 -25.31 -21.53 52.18
C PHE A 20 -26.64 -20.86 51.93
N LEU A 21 -27.45 -21.49 51.10
CA LEU A 21 -28.82 -21.07 50.80
C LEU A 21 -29.78 -22.06 51.47
N THR A 22 -30.80 -21.53 52.15
CA THR A 22 -31.86 -22.34 52.76
C THR A 22 -33.21 -21.63 52.62
N GLY A 23 -34.32 -22.38 52.73
CA GLY A 23 -35.68 -21.85 52.61
C GLY A 23 -36.25 -21.76 51.19
N LEU A 24 -35.53 -22.24 50.17
CA LEU A 24 -36.02 -22.35 48.79
C LEU A 24 -36.52 -23.77 48.48
N ASP A 25 -37.77 -23.89 48.04
CA ASP A 25 -38.31 -25.13 47.45
C ASP A 25 -38.05 -25.16 45.93
N VAL A 26 -36.88 -25.65 45.55
CA VAL A 26 -36.41 -25.72 44.16
C VAL A 26 -37.19 -26.79 43.35
N ILE A 27 -37.81 -27.78 44.00
CA ILE A 27 -38.46 -28.90 43.32
C ILE A 27 -39.87 -28.50 42.87
N ASN A 28 -40.64 -27.86 43.75
CA ASN A 28 -42.06 -27.60 43.48
C ASN A 28 -42.35 -26.15 43.05
N ASN A 29 -41.48 -25.18 43.41
CA ASN A 29 -41.74 -23.77 43.12
C ASN A 29 -40.80 -23.22 42.03
N ARG A 30 -41.38 -22.88 40.87
CA ARG A 30 -40.64 -22.34 39.71
C ARG A 30 -39.94 -21.01 40.00
N SER A 31 -40.50 -20.14 40.86
CA SER A 31 -39.83 -18.89 41.23
C SER A 31 -38.62 -19.15 42.13
N HIS A 32 -38.71 -20.12 43.05
CA HIS A 32 -37.58 -20.57 43.86
C HIS A 32 -36.50 -21.26 43.02
N ALA A 33 -36.91 -22.09 42.06
CA ALA A 33 -36.00 -22.67 41.08
C ALA A 33 -35.34 -21.57 40.24
N ALA A 34 -36.08 -20.52 39.84
CA ALA A 34 -35.53 -19.37 39.15
C ALA A 34 -34.55 -18.57 40.02
N VAL A 35 -34.88 -18.30 41.28
CA VAL A 35 -33.99 -17.63 42.26
C VAL A 35 -32.73 -18.46 42.49
N PHE A 36 -32.87 -19.76 42.77
CA PHE A 36 -31.75 -20.68 42.93
C PHE A 36 -30.92 -20.75 41.66
N SER A 37 -31.54 -20.89 40.48
CA SER A 37 -30.85 -20.87 39.18
C SER A 37 -30.19 -19.53 38.87
N ALA A 38 -30.71 -18.40 39.33
CA ALA A 38 -30.03 -17.10 39.21
C ALA A 38 -28.77 -17.03 40.09
N PHE A 39 -28.74 -17.82 41.18
CA PHE A 39 -27.54 -18.06 41.97
C PHE A 39 -26.65 -19.18 41.40
N THR A 40 -27.19 -20.21 40.71
CA THR A 40 -26.47 -21.48 40.39
C THR A 40 -26.34 -21.87 38.90
N VAL A 41 -27.20 -21.43 37.97
CA VAL A 41 -27.14 -21.82 36.54
C VAL A 41 -26.02 -21.10 35.80
N ASN A 42 -25.22 -21.90 35.08
CA ASN A 42 -24.07 -21.54 34.24
C ASN A 42 -24.16 -20.17 33.56
N ARG A 43 -23.33 -19.25 34.04
CA ARG A 43 -22.85 -18.07 33.29
C ARG A 43 -21.32 -18.02 33.44
N GLU A 44 -20.64 -17.94 32.29
CA GLU A 44 -19.19 -18.09 32.09
C GLU A 44 -18.31 -17.18 32.97
N LEU A 45 -16.99 -17.39 32.90
CA LEU A 45 -15.77 -16.85 33.56
C LEU A 45 -15.75 -15.48 34.33
N ASP A 46 -16.88 -14.80 34.49
CA ASP A 46 -16.96 -13.36 34.75
C ASP A 46 -17.74 -12.94 36.03
N ARG A 47 -18.17 -13.88 36.90
CA ARG A 47 -18.77 -13.58 38.22
C ARG A 47 -17.73 -13.64 39.36
N PRO A 48 -17.89 -12.88 40.47
CA PRO A 48 -17.19 -13.16 41.72
C PRO A 48 -17.41 -14.63 42.13
N PRO A 49 -16.35 -15.31 42.55
CA PRO A 49 -16.41 -16.72 42.85
C PRO A 49 -17.14 -16.94 44.17
N ILE A 50 -18.36 -17.44 44.10
CA ILE A 50 -19.21 -17.73 45.25
C ILE A 50 -19.74 -19.15 45.06
N ASN A 51 -19.48 -20.01 46.03
CA ASN A 51 -20.00 -21.37 46.07
C ASN A 51 -21.35 -21.33 46.78
N PHE A 52 -22.45 -21.33 46.01
CA PHE A 52 -23.78 -21.44 46.57
C PHE A 52 -24.14 -22.90 46.78
N VAL A 53 -24.26 -23.32 48.03
CA VAL A 53 -24.64 -24.69 48.40
C VAL A 53 -26.00 -24.65 49.08
N MET A 54 -26.93 -25.50 48.63
CA MET A 54 -28.22 -25.68 49.32
C MET A 54 -27.98 -26.50 50.60
N LEU A 55 -28.51 -26.03 51.74
CA LEU A 55 -28.43 -26.73 53.01
C LEU A 55 -29.45 -27.87 53.06
N ASN A 56 -28.97 -29.13 53.05
CA ASN A 56 -29.82 -30.33 53.01
C ASN A 56 -29.89 -31.07 54.36
N GLY A 57 -29.40 -30.48 55.46
CA GLY A 57 -29.45 -31.05 56.81
C GLY A 57 -28.36 -32.07 57.17
N THR A 58 -27.46 -32.42 56.25
CA THR A 58 -26.38 -33.42 56.44
C THR A 58 -25.00 -32.81 56.76
N GLN A 59 -24.87 -31.49 56.81
CA GLN A 59 -23.59 -30.79 56.98
C GLN A 59 -23.32 -30.48 58.47
N THR A 60 -22.21 -30.96 59.02
CA THR A 60 -21.75 -30.66 60.39
C THR A 60 -20.76 -29.48 60.40
N PHE A 61 -21.04 -28.44 61.18
CA PHE A 61 -20.12 -27.30 61.36
C PHE A 61 -18.98 -27.72 62.32
N CYS A 62 -17.72 -27.56 61.89
CA CYS A 62 -16.53 -28.07 62.60
C CYS A 62 -16.37 -27.46 64.02
N GLU A 63 -16.05 -28.26 65.04
CA GLU A 63 -15.86 -27.78 66.43
C GLU A 63 -14.64 -26.85 66.55
N SER A 64 -14.84 -25.63 67.06
CA SER A 64 -13.77 -24.64 67.20
C SER A 64 -12.82 -24.97 68.36
N LYS A 65 -11.54 -25.24 68.06
CA LYS A 65 -10.45 -25.24 69.07
C LYS A 65 -10.24 -23.81 69.61
N LEU A 66 -10.20 -23.65 70.94
CA LEU A 66 -10.02 -22.36 71.67
C LEU A 66 -8.79 -21.57 71.17
N ARG A 67 -8.96 -20.28 70.83
CA ARG A 67 -7.88 -19.34 70.46
C ARG A 67 -7.58 -18.37 71.61
N GLU A 68 -6.34 -18.34 72.08
CA GLU A 68 -5.82 -17.33 72.99
C GLU A 68 -5.70 -15.95 72.31
N LYS A 69 -6.04 -14.88 73.04
CA LYS A 69 -6.03 -13.49 72.53
C LYS A 69 -4.65 -12.85 72.68
N THR A 70 -3.93 -12.64 71.58
CA THR A 70 -2.75 -11.75 71.54
C THR A 70 -3.13 -10.34 71.06
N LYS A 71 -2.73 -9.31 71.82
CA LYS A 71 -2.92 -7.87 71.54
C LYS A 71 -2.18 -7.45 70.27
N SER A 72 -2.81 -6.63 69.42
CA SER A 72 -2.31 -6.22 68.11
C SER A 72 -1.55 -4.90 68.14
N SER A 73 -0.24 -4.97 67.91
CA SER A 73 0.54 -3.91 67.26
C SER A 73 0.55 -4.22 65.75
N PHE A 74 0.33 -3.23 64.89
CA PHE A 74 0.22 -3.42 63.44
C PHE A 74 1.56 -3.85 62.84
N SER A 75 1.71 -5.14 62.57
CA SER A 75 2.77 -5.72 61.73
C SER A 75 2.27 -6.91 60.89
N ARG A 76 0.96 -7.06 60.72
CA ARG A 76 0.31 -8.21 60.03
C ARG A 76 -0.30 -7.70 58.72
N GLY A 77 0.10 -8.24 57.56
CA GLY A 77 -0.37 -7.86 56.21
C GLY A 77 -1.89 -7.98 55.96
N PHE A 78 -2.32 -7.90 54.68
CA PHE A 78 -3.73 -7.66 54.30
C PHE A 78 -4.66 -8.89 54.17
N ILE A 79 -4.46 -9.87 53.23
CA ILE A 79 -5.29 -11.14 53.11
C ILE A 79 -4.57 -12.53 53.18
N ARG A 80 -4.64 -13.31 54.28
CA ARG A 80 -3.93 -14.62 54.49
C ARG A 80 -4.17 -15.69 53.39
N VAL A 81 -3.20 -16.56 53.06
CA VAL A 81 -3.37 -17.62 52.02
C VAL A 81 -4.29 -18.77 52.43
N ASP A 82 -4.10 -19.36 53.62
CA ASP A 82 -4.93 -20.51 54.05
C ASP A 82 -6.35 -20.10 54.45
N TRP A 83 -6.55 -18.78 54.62
CA TRP A 83 -7.87 -18.16 54.72
C TRP A 83 -8.77 -18.62 53.58
N PHE A 84 -8.25 -18.67 52.35
CA PHE A 84 -9.06 -19.01 51.20
C PHE A 84 -9.58 -20.44 51.27
N LYS A 85 -8.75 -21.46 51.56
CA LYS A 85 -9.20 -22.85 51.63
C LYS A 85 -10.31 -23.06 52.67
N LYS A 86 -10.17 -22.44 53.86
CA LYS A 86 -11.17 -22.49 54.94
C LYS A 86 -12.51 -21.85 54.56
N TYR A 87 -12.48 -20.64 53.99
CA TYR A 87 -13.70 -19.89 53.63
C TYR A 87 -14.28 -20.26 52.26
N VAL A 88 -13.61 -21.14 51.51
CA VAL A 88 -14.07 -21.66 50.22
C VAL A 88 -14.84 -22.97 50.35
N ASN A 89 -14.44 -23.85 51.28
CA ASN A 89 -14.98 -25.22 51.35
C ASN A 89 -15.64 -25.59 52.68
N GLU A 90 -15.25 -24.98 53.80
CA GLU A 90 -15.59 -25.51 55.13
C GLU A 90 -16.47 -24.57 55.95
N LEU A 91 -16.16 -23.27 55.97
CA LEU A 91 -16.86 -22.29 56.81
C LEU A 91 -17.65 -21.29 55.96
N PRO A 92 -19.00 -21.31 55.96
CA PRO A 92 -19.76 -20.35 55.19
C PRO A 92 -19.57 -18.94 55.76
N SER A 93 -19.35 -17.98 54.87
CA SER A 93 -19.25 -16.57 55.24
C SER A 93 -20.64 -16.00 55.61
N VAL A 94 -21.66 -16.49 54.91
CA VAL A 94 -23.05 -16.11 55.11
C VAL A 94 -23.95 -17.34 54.93
N ILE A 95 -24.95 -17.46 55.78
CA ILE A 95 -26.12 -18.33 55.56
C ILE A 95 -27.30 -17.43 55.23
N VAL A 96 -27.87 -17.65 54.05
CA VAL A 96 -29.01 -16.87 53.55
C VAL A 96 -30.27 -17.70 53.69
N LEU A 97 -31.18 -17.25 54.55
CA LEU A 97 -32.53 -17.78 54.67
C LEU A 97 -33.44 -17.00 53.74
N PHE A 98 -33.93 -17.67 52.69
CA PHE A 98 -34.99 -17.12 51.85
C PHE A 98 -36.35 -17.39 52.49
N ALA A 99 -37.19 -16.36 52.51
CA ALA A 99 -38.56 -16.46 52.99
C ALA A 99 -39.54 -15.84 51.97
N ASP A 100 -40.53 -16.61 51.56
CA ASP A 100 -41.70 -16.13 50.80
C ASP A 100 -42.61 -15.32 51.71
N LEU A 101 -42.24 -14.05 51.92
CA LEU A 101 -42.92 -13.18 52.87
C LEU A 101 -43.00 -11.74 52.33
N SER A 102 -44.18 -11.43 51.78
CA SER A 102 -44.53 -10.08 51.34
C SER A 102 -44.99 -9.22 52.52
N TRP A 103 -44.74 -7.92 52.46
CA TRP A 103 -45.04 -6.98 53.55
C TRP A 103 -46.52 -6.88 53.88
N ASP A 104 -47.41 -7.38 53.03
CA ASP A 104 -48.87 -7.39 53.12
C ASP A 104 -49.45 -8.81 53.34
N HIS A 105 -48.59 -9.81 53.57
CA HIS A 105 -49.03 -11.21 53.70
C HIS A 105 -50.05 -11.39 54.86
N PRO A 106 -51.18 -12.10 54.64
CA PRO A 106 -52.25 -12.24 55.64
C PRO A 106 -51.81 -12.95 56.92
N SER A 107 -50.98 -13.98 56.80
CA SER A 107 -50.39 -14.73 57.94
C SER A 107 -49.00 -14.21 58.35
N TRP A 108 -48.78 -12.88 58.36
CA TRP A 108 -47.45 -12.30 58.65
C TRP A 108 -46.84 -12.77 59.97
N ASN A 109 -47.62 -12.76 61.06
CA ASN A 109 -47.09 -13.10 62.39
C ASN A 109 -46.63 -14.56 62.48
N GLU A 110 -47.36 -15.48 61.84
CA GLU A 110 -47.01 -16.90 61.79
C GLU A 110 -45.72 -17.15 60.99
N LYS A 111 -45.60 -16.55 59.80
CA LYS A 111 -44.37 -16.64 59.00
C LYS A 111 -43.17 -15.95 59.64
N ALA A 112 -43.38 -14.87 60.39
CA ALA A 112 -42.33 -14.23 61.17
C ALA A 112 -41.83 -15.14 62.31
N THR A 113 -42.73 -15.85 63.00
CA THR A 113 -42.34 -16.85 64.02
C THR A 113 -41.65 -18.08 63.41
N GLU A 114 -42.03 -18.49 62.20
CA GLU A 114 -41.33 -19.55 61.45
C GLU A 114 -39.89 -19.14 61.10
N CYS A 115 -39.67 -17.89 60.68
CA CYS A 115 -38.33 -17.35 60.40
C CYS A 115 -37.45 -17.32 61.66
N GLU A 116 -38.02 -16.90 62.80
CA GLU A 116 -37.32 -16.88 64.09
C GLU A 116 -36.86 -18.29 64.51
N SER A 117 -37.76 -19.27 64.43
CA SER A 117 -37.45 -20.66 64.78
C SER A 117 -36.33 -21.23 63.90
N LYS A 118 -36.38 -21.00 62.58
CA LYS A 118 -35.32 -21.41 61.64
C LYS A 118 -33.98 -20.75 61.95
N ILE A 119 -33.97 -19.47 62.32
CA ILE A 119 -32.73 -18.75 62.66
C ILE A 119 -32.15 -19.24 63.99
N SER A 120 -33.00 -19.48 64.98
CA SER A 120 -32.58 -20.03 66.27
C SER A 120 -31.88 -21.39 66.07
N SER A 121 -32.48 -22.28 65.27
CA SER A 121 -31.87 -23.57 64.90
C SER A 121 -30.53 -23.43 64.16
N LEU A 122 -30.42 -22.48 63.22
CA LEU A 122 -29.16 -22.20 62.52
C LEU A 122 -28.08 -21.69 63.49
N ARG A 123 -28.42 -20.78 64.41
CA ARG A 123 -27.47 -20.27 65.42
C ARG A 123 -26.94 -21.37 66.33
N THR A 124 -27.81 -22.28 66.77
CA THR A 124 -27.39 -23.43 67.58
C THR A 124 -26.44 -24.35 66.82
N SER A 125 -26.67 -24.54 65.52
CA SER A 125 -25.85 -25.41 64.67
C SER A 125 -24.47 -24.83 64.34
N ILE A 126 -24.37 -23.50 64.19
CA ILE A 126 -23.12 -22.79 63.86
C ILE A 126 -22.20 -22.62 65.08
N GLY A 127 -22.76 -22.55 66.29
CA GLY A 127 -21.97 -22.31 67.50
C GLY A 127 -21.28 -20.93 67.50
N ASN A 128 -19.99 -20.89 67.86
CA ASN A 128 -19.22 -19.64 68.02
C ASN A 128 -18.55 -19.12 66.74
N HIS A 129 -18.88 -19.67 65.56
CA HIS A 129 -18.27 -19.23 64.30
C HIS A 129 -18.81 -17.87 63.86
N ALA A 130 -17.95 -17.06 63.22
CA ALA A 130 -18.29 -15.74 62.70
C ALA A 130 -19.13 -15.77 61.39
N THR A 131 -20.04 -16.74 61.27
CA THR A 131 -20.95 -16.87 60.11
C THR A 131 -22.14 -15.93 60.32
N ARG A 132 -22.36 -15.02 59.36
CA ARG A 132 -23.52 -14.11 59.41
C ARG A 132 -24.76 -14.83 58.89
N ILE A 133 -25.89 -14.62 59.55
CA ILE A 133 -27.19 -15.07 59.05
C ILE A 133 -27.88 -13.86 58.44
N CYS A 134 -28.36 -14.00 57.22
CA CYS A 134 -29.14 -12.97 56.54
C CYS A 134 -30.50 -13.55 56.16
N ILE A 135 -31.55 -12.72 56.28
CA ILE A 135 -32.87 -13.03 55.75
C ILE A 135 -33.03 -12.30 54.43
N VAL A 136 -33.45 -13.03 53.39
CA VAL A 136 -33.87 -12.45 52.12
C VAL A 136 -35.37 -12.69 51.95
N LEU A 137 -36.14 -11.59 51.96
CA LEU A 137 -37.57 -11.61 51.66
C LEU A 137 -37.76 -11.60 50.15
N LEU A 138 -38.42 -12.65 49.63
CA LEU A 138 -38.81 -12.73 48.23
C LEU A 138 -40.15 -11.99 48.05
N GLN A 139 -40.14 -10.94 47.22
CA GLN A 139 -41.31 -10.09 46.98
C GLN A 139 -41.66 -10.05 45.50
N GLN A 140 -42.94 -10.23 45.19
CA GLN A 140 -43.48 -10.20 43.82
C GLN A 140 -43.85 -8.78 43.36
N THR A 141 -44.06 -7.84 44.29
CA THR A 141 -44.49 -6.46 44.04
C THR A 141 -43.60 -5.46 44.79
N GLN A 142 -43.44 -4.24 44.25
CA GLN A 142 -42.64 -3.18 44.87
C GLN A 142 -43.10 -2.88 46.30
N PRO A 143 -42.19 -2.58 47.24
CA PRO A 143 -42.56 -1.86 48.44
C PRO A 143 -42.96 -0.44 48.03
N MET A 144 -44.27 -0.16 48.00
CA MET A 144 -44.76 1.22 48.08
C MET A 144 -44.17 1.85 49.35
N ASP A 145 -43.79 3.14 49.31
CA ASP A 145 -43.36 3.89 50.50
C ASP A 145 -44.51 3.92 51.53
N ASN A 146 -44.57 2.89 52.36
CA ASN A 146 -45.64 2.62 53.29
C ASN A 146 -45.02 2.49 54.69
N PRO A 147 -45.49 3.23 55.70
CA PRO A 147 -44.95 3.15 57.08
C PRO A 147 -44.99 1.72 57.66
N LEU A 148 -45.87 0.88 57.11
CA LEU A 148 -46.02 -0.55 57.41
C LEU A 148 -44.74 -1.37 57.14
N VAL A 149 -43.92 -0.99 56.15
CA VAL A 149 -42.66 -1.68 55.80
C VAL A 149 -41.62 -1.47 56.91
N THR A 150 -41.51 -0.25 57.42
CA THR A 150 -40.56 0.11 58.48
C THR A 150 -40.92 -0.57 59.80
N GLU A 151 -42.20 -0.60 60.15
CA GLU A 151 -42.70 -1.28 61.35
C GLU A 151 -42.46 -2.80 61.29
N ARG A 152 -42.84 -3.45 60.17
CA ARG A 152 -42.66 -4.90 59.98
C ARG A 152 -41.18 -5.29 59.87
N THR A 153 -40.33 -4.45 59.27
CA THR A 153 -38.88 -4.62 59.26
C THR A 153 -38.33 -4.63 60.69
N THR A 154 -38.70 -3.64 61.49
CA THR A 154 -38.22 -3.50 62.88
C THR A 154 -38.69 -4.68 63.72
N LYS A 155 -39.96 -5.09 63.58
CA LYS A 155 -40.53 -6.24 64.29
C LYS A 155 -39.85 -7.56 63.91
N LEU A 156 -39.61 -7.81 62.63
CA LEU A 156 -38.94 -9.05 62.17
C LEU A 156 -37.48 -9.09 62.62
N CYS A 157 -36.75 -7.97 62.52
CA CYS A 157 -35.39 -7.85 63.02
C CYS A 157 -35.29 -8.07 64.53
N GLN A 158 -36.22 -7.53 65.32
CA GLN A 158 -36.27 -7.75 66.76
C GLN A 158 -36.56 -9.22 67.11
N LEU A 159 -37.55 -9.84 66.46
CA LEU A 159 -37.88 -11.25 66.67
C LEU A 159 -36.70 -12.17 66.34
N CYS A 160 -36.05 -11.95 65.20
CA CYS A 160 -34.94 -12.76 64.74
C CYS A 160 -33.58 -12.37 65.38
N GLN A 161 -33.56 -11.34 66.23
CA GLN A 161 -32.35 -10.74 66.80
C GLN A 161 -31.29 -10.41 65.73
N LEU A 162 -31.71 -9.90 64.57
CA LEU A 162 -30.83 -9.55 63.45
C LEU A 162 -30.76 -8.02 63.30
N PRO A 163 -29.58 -7.44 63.05
CA PRO A 163 -29.47 -6.04 62.67
C PRO A 163 -30.19 -5.80 61.34
N ALA A 164 -30.77 -4.60 61.16
CA ALA A 164 -31.47 -4.24 59.92
C ALA A 164 -30.62 -4.40 58.65
N LYS A 165 -29.28 -4.33 58.76
CA LYS A 165 -28.32 -4.57 57.66
C LYS A 165 -28.25 -6.04 57.19
N GLN A 166 -28.86 -6.98 57.90
CA GLN A 166 -28.91 -8.42 57.56
C GLN A 166 -30.29 -8.86 57.05
N LEU A 167 -31.23 -7.92 56.92
CA LEU A 167 -32.50 -8.14 56.25
C LEU A 167 -32.42 -7.51 54.86
N PHE A 168 -32.64 -8.31 53.83
CA PHE A 168 -32.66 -7.88 52.45
C PHE A 168 -34.03 -8.15 51.86
N VAL A 169 -34.52 -7.20 51.07
CA VAL A 169 -35.66 -7.42 50.19
C VAL A 169 -35.09 -7.66 48.81
N LEU A 170 -35.34 -8.83 48.24
CA LEU A 170 -34.96 -9.12 46.86
C LEU A 170 -36.19 -8.90 45.99
N PRO A 171 -36.32 -7.73 45.32
CA PRO A 171 -37.24 -7.62 44.20
C PRO A 171 -36.69 -8.52 43.11
N ILE A 172 -37.50 -9.44 42.62
CA ILE A 172 -37.09 -10.36 41.56
C ILE A 172 -36.90 -9.51 40.26
N GLY A 173 -35.66 -9.13 39.87
CA GLY A 173 -35.38 -8.28 38.69
C GLY A 173 -33.95 -7.68 38.51
N GLU A 174 -33.76 -6.79 37.51
CA GLU A 174 -32.48 -6.30 36.91
C GLU A 174 -31.50 -5.50 37.82
N ARG A 175 -31.85 -5.13 39.07
CA ARG A 175 -31.07 -4.13 39.86
C ARG A 175 -29.95 -4.68 40.77
N MET A 176 -29.63 -5.99 40.71
CA MET A 176 -28.60 -6.62 41.56
C MET A 176 -27.17 -6.11 41.29
N PHE A 177 -26.87 -5.74 40.04
CA PHE A 177 -25.54 -5.35 39.58
C PHE A 177 -25.01 -4.07 40.22
N THR A 178 -25.85 -3.03 40.30
CA THR A 178 -25.46 -1.69 40.76
C THR A 178 -24.94 -1.70 42.20
N SER A 179 -25.47 -2.59 43.04
CA SER A 179 -25.02 -2.75 44.43
C SER A 179 -23.61 -3.35 44.53
N ILE A 180 -23.29 -4.37 43.74
CA ILE A 180 -21.97 -5.04 43.78
C ILE A 180 -20.87 -4.08 43.30
N LEU A 181 -21.10 -3.38 42.19
CA LEU A 181 -20.13 -2.43 41.64
C LEU A 181 -19.78 -1.31 42.62
N ARG A 182 -20.75 -0.85 43.42
CA ARG A 182 -20.55 0.20 44.44
C ARG A 182 -19.54 -0.21 45.51
N HIS A 183 -19.58 -1.47 45.96
CA HIS A 183 -18.67 -1.96 47.00
C HIS A 183 -17.23 -2.06 46.50
N TYR A 184 -17.01 -2.52 45.26
CA TYR A 184 -15.67 -2.52 44.66
C TYR A 184 -15.12 -1.11 44.45
N LYS A 185 -15.96 -0.17 43.97
CA LYS A 185 -15.58 1.24 43.84
C LYS A 185 -15.18 1.86 45.20
N LEU A 186 -15.89 1.54 46.28
CA LEU A 186 -15.56 2.00 47.63
C LEU A 186 -14.24 1.41 48.14
N ALA A 187 -14.02 0.10 47.98
CA ALA A 187 -12.75 -0.53 48.36
C ALA A 187 -11.56 0.07 47.58
N TYR A 188 -11.74 0.33 46.29
CA TYR A 188 -10.74 0.97 45.45
C TYR A 188 -10.42 2.39 45.92
N GLN A 189 -11.45 3.16 46.31
CA GLN A 189 -11.27 4.50 46.86
C GLN A 189 -10.44 4.50 48.15
N HIS A 190 -10.66 3.53 49.04
CA HIS A 190 -9.82 3.39 50.23
C HIS A 190 -8.35 3.13 49.87
N CYS A 191 -8.05 2.31 48.86
CA CYS A 191 -6.67 2.12 48.41
C CYS A 191 -6.03 3.42 47.88
N THR A 192 -6.79 4.31 47.26
CA THR A 192 -6.28 5.60 46.78
C THR A 192 -6.07 6.63 47.89
N GLU A 193 -6.75 6.46 49.03
CA GLU A 193 -6.66 7.35 50.20
C GLU A 193 -5.68 6.84 51.27
N CYS A 194 -5.19 5.60 51.15
CA CYS A 194 -4.20 5.03 52.05
C CYS A 194 -2.87 5.80 52.01
N GLU A 195 -2.25 5.97 53.18
CA GLU A 195 -0.88 6.48 53.28
C GLU A 195 0.11 5.52 52.58
N ILE A 196 1.03 6.09 51.80
CA ILE A 196 1.97 5.32 51.00
C ILE A 196 3.20 5.00 51.84
N ILE A 197 3.36 3.74 52.22
CA ILE A 197 4.56 3.21 52.86
C ILE A 197 5.35 2.41 51.82
N ASP A 198 6.61 2.78 51.59
CA ASP A 198 7.43 2.24 50.49
C ASP A 198 7.58 0.70 50.55
N SER A 199 7.73 0.15 51.75
CA SER A 199 7.81 -1.29 52.02
C SER A 199 6.57 -2.09 51.61
N GLU A 200 5.40 -1.44 51.59
CA GLU A 200 4.09 -2.04 51.37
C GLU A 200 3.52 -1.68 49.99
N LEU A 201 4.19 -0.79 49.26
CA LEU A 201 3.72 -0.25 47.99
C LEU A 201 3.49 -1.33 46.92
N PHE A 202 4.29 -2.40 46.94
CA PHE A 202 4.11 -3.57 46.07
C PHE A 202 2.76 -4.27 46.34
N GLU A 203 2.42 -4.47 47.61
CA GLU A 203 1.16 -5.09 48.05
C GLU A 203 -0.04 -4.20 47.73
N LEU A 204 0.06 -2.89 48.04
CA LEU A 204 -0.99 -1.91 47.73
C LEU A 204 -1.33 -1.89 46.24
N ARG A 205 -0.31 -1.90 45.36
CA ARG A 205 -0.49 -1.97 43.90
C ARG A 205 -1.16 -3.28 43.45
N ALA A 206 -0.79 -4.40 44.06
CA ALA A 206 -1.41 -5.69 43.75
C ALA A 206 -2.91 -5.68 44.09
N VAL A 207 -3.28 -5.16 45.26
CA VAL A 207 -4.67 -5.04 45.71
C VAL A 207 -5.45 -4.03 44.86
N ALA A 208 -4.89 -2.83 44.62
CA ALA A 208 -5.54 -1.79 43.82
C ALA A 208 -5.75 -2.23 42.37
N GLY A 209 -4.77 -2.94 41.78
CA GLY A 209 -4.89 -3.53 40.44
C GLY A 209 -6.00 -4.58 40.35
N LEU A 210 -6.13 -5.45 41.36
CA LEU A 210 -7.22 -6.44 41.44
C LEU A 210 -8.59 -5.77 41.50
N LEU A 211 -8.74 -4.75 42.34
CA LEU A 211 -9.98 -3.98 42.48
C LEU A 211 -10.34 -3.27 41.16
N ASN A 212 -9.36 -2.62 40.53
CA ASN A 212 -9.54 -1.98 39.23
C ASN A 212 -9.99 -2.99 38.16
N TYR A 213 -9.33 -4.15 38.07
CA TYR A 213 -9.73 -5.23 37.17
C TYR A 213 -11.20 -5.63 37.38
N LYS A 214 -11.63 -5.82 38.63
CA LYS A 214 -13.02 -6.20 38.95
C LYS A 214 -14.02 -5.12 38.58
N ILE A 215 -13.71 -3.84 38.83
CA ILE A 215 -14.58 -2.73 38.42
C ILE A 215 -14.73 -2.71 36.89
N CYS A 216 -13.63 -2.80 36.15
CA CYS A 216 -13.65 -2.79 34.67
C CYS A 216 -14.38 -4.01 34.09
N GLN A 217 -14.14 -5.22 34.61
CA GLN A 217 -14.81 -6.46 34.22
C GLN A 217 -16.33 -6.33 34.38
N LEU A 218 -16.76 -5.88 35.56
CA LEU A 218 -18.17 -5.68 35.88
C LEU A 218 -18.83 -4.64 34.95
N SER A 219 -18.15 -3.53 34.68
CA SER A 219 -18.63 -2.51 33.74
C SER A 219 -18.79 -3.06 32.32
N PHE A 220 -17.82 -3.83 31.81
CA PHE A 220 -17.92 -4.43 30.47
C PHE A 220 -19.08 -5.43 30.34
N LEU A 221 -19.27 -6.29 31.35
CA LEU A 221 -20.38 -7.27 31.38
C LEU A 221 -21.77 -6.65 31.25
N HIS A 222 -21.91 -5.41 31.72
CA HIS A 222 -23.19 -4.70 31.71
C HIS A 222 -23.25 -3.66 30.60
N SER A 223 -22.45 -3.85 29.55
CA SER A 223 -22.38 -2.97 28.38
C SER A 223 -22.02 -1.50 28.72
N ALA A 224 -21.44 -1.25 29.89
CA ALA A 224 -21.01 0.08 30.34
C ALA A 224 -19.53 0.33 30.00
N ALA A 225 -19.18 0.19 28.71
CA ALA A 225 -17.80 0.28 28.24
C ALA A 225 -17.11 1.62 28.57
N LEU A 226 -17.86 2.74 28.50
CA LEU A 226 -17.33 4.06 28.83
C LEU A 226 -16.94 4.17 30.31
N GLU A 227 -17.67 3.51 31.22
CA GLU A 227 -17.29 3.47 32.64
C GLU A 227 -16.00 2.66 32.85
N ALA A 228 -15.85 1.53 32.15
CA ALA A 228 -14.63 0.73 32.22
C ALA A 228 -13.40 1.53 31.73
N LEU A 229 -13.54 2.24 30.60
CA LEU A 229 -12.48 3.09 30.04
C LEU A 229 -12.15 4.27 30.98
N ALA A 230 -13.16 4.92 31.55
CA ALA A 230 -12.96 6.02 32.51
C ALA A 230 -12.27 5.52 33.78
N GLN A 231 -12.66 4.35 34.29
CA GLN A 231 -12.03 3.72 35.45
C GLN A 231 -10.55 3.40 35.17
N GLN A 232 -10.23 2.81 34.01
CA GLN A 232 -8.86 2.50 33.65
C GLN A 232 -7.97 3.75 33.53
N ARG A 233 -8.52 4.85 33.00
CA ARG A 233 -7.81 6.14 32.97
C ARG A 233 -7.53 6.65 34.38
N ARG A 234 -8.52 6.64 35.28
CA ARG A 234 -8.33 7.01 36.70
C ARG A 234 -7.28 6.14 37.38
N HIS A 235 -7.28 4.84 37.12
CA HIS A 235 -6.29 3.93 37.69
C HIS A 235 -4.87 4.23 37.21
N SER A 236 -4.73 4.53 35.92
CA SER A 236 -3.44 4.95 35.36
C SER A 236 -2.98 6.26 36.02
N THR A 237 -3.87 7.25 36.16
CA THR A 237 -3.56 8.52 36.84
C THR A 237 -3.13 8.31 38.30
N ALA A 238 -3.85 7.48 39.04
CA ALA A 238 -3.63 7.28 40.47
C ALA A 238 -2.41 6.42 40.79
N PHE A 239 -2.12 5.37 40.02
CA PHE A 239 -1.09 4.39 40.37
C PHE A 239 0.07 4.27 39.37
N PHE A 240 -0.13 4.51 38.07
CA PHE A 240 0.97 4.36 37.11
C PHE A 240 1.97 5.51 37.19
N TYR A 241 1.52 6.71 37.54
CA TYR A 241 2.40 7.86 37.70
C TYR A 241 3.03 7.98 39.10
N LEU A 242 2.66 7.11 40.05
CA LEU A 242 3.36 7.03 41.32
C LEU A 242 4.80 6.55 41.11
N PRO A 243 5.77 7.05 41.90
CA PRO A 243 7.16 6.58 41.81
C PRO A 243 7.23 5.07 42.13
N PRO A 244 8.13 4.31 41.49
CA PRO A 244 8.23 2.85 41.68
C PRO A 244 8.48 2.44 43.14
N GLY A 245 9.08 3.32 43.93
CA GLY A 245 9.55 3.05 45.30
C GLY A 245 11.04 2.73 45.33
N SER A 246 11.59 2.54 46.53
CA SER A 246 13.00 2.16 46.72
C SER A 246 13.17 0.76 47.31
N TYR A 247 12.10 0.12 47.79
CA TYR A 247 12.11 -1.20 48.39
C TYR A 247 11.71 -2.34 47.41
N PRO A 248 12.44 -3.48 47.38
CA PRO A 248 13.58 -3.86 48.22
C PRO A 248 14.90 -3.23 47.79
N SER A 249 15.03 -2.90 46.50
CA SER A 249 16.07 -2.03 45.95
C SER A 249 15.43 -1.15 44.88
N ALA A 250 15.99 0.03 44.62
CA ALA A 250 15.43 0.96 43.63
C ALA A 250 15.36 0.35 42.23
N ALA A 251 16.32 -0.52 41.87
CA ALA A 251 16.33 -1.21 40.59
C ALA A 251 15.20 -2.25 40.48
N ILE A 252 15.08 -3.13 41.48
CA ILE A 252 14.03 -4.17 41.51
C ILE A 252 12.64 -3.55 41.61
N ALA A 253 12.45 -2.54 42.45
CA ALA A 253 11.18 -1.82 42.58
C ALA A 253 10.76 -1.19 41.24
N SER A 254 11.71 -0.65 40.47
CA SER A 254 11.46 -0.11 39.13
C SER A 254 11.02 -1.20 38.14
N ILE A 255 11.74 -2.33 38.11
CA ILE A 255 11.42 -3.48 37.25
C ILE A 255 10.04 -4.05 37.59
N GLU A 256 9.77 -4.33 38.86
CA GLU A 256 8.47 -4.85 39.33
C GLU A 256 7.32 -3.89 38.99
N HIS A 257 7.54 -2.58 39.12
CA HIS A 257 6.55 -1.57 38.76
C HIS A 257 6.24 -1.58 37.25
N LEU A 258 7.27 -1.68 36.39
CA LEU A 258 7.09 -1.80 34.94
C LEU A 258 6.33 -3.08 34.57
N LEU A 259 6.71 -4.22 35.14
CA LEU A 259 6.04 -5.50 34.94
C LEU A 259 4.57 -5.45 35.40
N TRP A 260 4.31 -4.81 36.54
CA TRP A 260 2.94 -4.62 37.05
C TRP A 260 2.10 -3.75 36.10
N LYS A 261 2.62 -2.62 35.60
CA LYS A 261 1.92 -1.79 34.61
C LYS A 261 1.61 -2.58 33.34
N GLY A 262 2.60 -3.32 32.83
CA GLY A 262 2.45 -4.19 31.67
C GLY A 262 1.33 -5.22 31.87
N LYS A 263 1.31 -5.87 33.04
CA LYS A 263 0.28 -6.84 33.43
C LYS A 263 -1.12 -6.20 33.51
N GLN A 264 -1.26 -5.04 34.14
CA GLN A 264 -2.54 -4.32 34.24
C GLN A 264 -3.09 -3.95 32.85
N CYS A 265 -2.25 -3.43 31.96
CA CYS A 265 -2.64 -3.12 30.57
C CYS A 265 -3.07 -4.37 29.79
N SER A 266 -2.32 -5.47 29.91
CA SER A 266 -2.64 -6.73 29.24
C SER A 266 -3.96 -7.32 29.73
N LEU A 267 -4.21 -7.31 31.04
CA LEU A 267 -5.48 -7.80 31.61
C LEU A 267 -6.68 -6.95 31.16
N PHE A 268 -6.53 -5.62 31.15
CA PHE A 268 -7.58 -4.73 30.66
C PHE A 268 -7.85 -4.94 29.17
N ALA A 269 -6.81 -5.13 28.35
CA ALA A 269 -6.96 -5.43 26.92
C ALA A 269 -7.78 -6.70 26.69
N ASN A 270 -7.51 -7.76 27.46
CA ASN A 270 -8.24 -9.02 27.38
C ASN A 270 -9.72 -8.86 27.77
N LEU A 271 -10.02 -8.06 28.80
CA LEU A 271 -11.41 -7.73 29.16
C LEU A 271 -12.13 -6.98 28.04
N PHE A 272 -11.45 -5.99 27.45
CA PHE A 272 -12.01 -5.20 26.36
C PHE A 272 -12.22 -6.08 25.11
N GLU A 273 -11.30 -6.97 24.78
CA GLU A 273 -11.46 -7.92 23.67
C GLU A 273 -12.65 -8.86 23.88
N ARG A 274 -12.83 -9.41 25.10
CA ARG A 274 -14.02 -10.20 25.45
C ARG A 274 -15.30 -9.40 25.28
N ALA A 275 -15.32 -8.14 25.70
CA ALA A 275 -16.48 -7.27 25.51
C ALA A 275 -16.80 -7.06 24.01
N VAL A 276 -15.77 -6.88 23.18
CA VAL A 276 -15.92 -6.76 21.72
C VAL A 276 -16.46 -8.05 21.11
N MET A 277 -15.97 -9.21 21.53
CA MET A 277 -16.53 -10.51 21.11
C MET A 277 -17.99 -10.68 21.58
N GLY A 278 -18.34 -10.12 22.73
CA GLY A 278 -19.69 -10.07 23.28
C GLY A 278 -20.63 -9.05 22.64
N GLY A 279 -20.23 -8.37 21.55
CA GLY A 279 -21.09 -7.46 20.79
C GLY A 279 -20.80 -5.96 20.97
N LEU A 280 -19.80 -5.58 21.79
CA LEU A 280 -19.36 -4.19 21.89
C LEU A 280 -18.67 -3.73 20.59
N VAL A 281 -19.11 -2.62 20.03
CA VAL A 281 -18.48 -2.02 18.83
C VAL A 281 -17.29 -1.17 19.26
N ALA A 282 -16.07 -1.64 18.97
CA ALA A 282 -14.84 -0.85 19.12
C ALA A 282 -14.53 -0.02 17.87
N VAL A 283 -13.82 1.09 18.06
CA VAL A 283 -13.44 2.04 17.00
C VAL A 283 -11.92 2.16 16.90
N SER A 284 -11.42 2.71 15.80
CA SER A 284 -9.98 2.86 15.52
C SER A 284 -9.21 3.65 16.59
N THR A 285 -9.87 4.52 17.35
CA THR A 285 -9.26 5.30 18.44
C THR A 285 -9.40 4.64 19.82
N GLN A 286 -10.26 3.63 19.96
CA GLN A 286 -10.57 2.97 21.22
C GLN A 286 -10.83 1.48 20.96
N HIS A 287 -9.77 0.69 21.05
CA HIS A 287 -9.82 -0.75 20.84
C HIS A 287 -8.75 -1.48 21.69
N PRO A 288 -8.84 -2.80 21.86
CA PRO A 288 -7.93 -3.58 22.71
C PRO A 288 -6.44 -3.42 22.35
N GLY A 289 -6.13 -3.34 21.05
CA GLY A 289 -4.76 -3.14 20.54
C GLY A 289 -3.98 -1.97 21.17
N MET A 290 -4.64 -0.88 21.55
CA MET A 290 -3.99 0.26 22.24
C MET A 290 -3.40 -0.15 23.59
N TYR A 291 -4.10 -1.00 24.32
CA TYR A 291 -3.70 -1.49 25.64
C TYR A 291 -2.69 -2.65 25.54
N LEU A 292 -2.78 -3.47 24.50
CA LEU A 292 -1.75 -4.47 24.18
C LEU A 292 -0.41 -3.82 23.82
N GLN A 293 -0.44 -2.75 23.03
CA GLN A 293 0.75 -1.94 22.75
C GLN A 293 1.35 -1.36 24.03
N ALA A 294 0.52 -0.75 24.89
CA ALA A 294 0.99 -0.21 26.17
C ALA A 294 1.58 -1.30 27.07
N ALA A 295 0.97 -2.50 27.09
CA ALA A 295 1.52 -3.64 27.80
C ALA A 295 2.91 -4.02 27.28
N ALA A 296 3.05 -4.21 25.97
CA ALA A 296 4.33 -4.53 25.33
C ALA A 296 5.39 -3.47 25.62
N TYR A 297 5.03 -2.18 25.57
CA TYR A 297 5.93 -1.06 25.89
C TYR A 297 6.52 -1.16 27.31
N TYR A 298 5.71 -1.51 28.31
CA TYR A 298 6.20 -1.66 29.68
C TYR A 298 7.03 -2.93 29.87
N TYR A 299 6.66 -4.05 29.25
CA TYR A 299 7.48 -5.27 29.30
C TYR A 299 8.85 -5.08 28.62
N ARG A 300 8.91 -4.31 27.53
CA ARG A 300 10.18 -3.97 26.87
C ARG A 300 11.10 -3.13 27.76
N GLN A 301 10.58 -2.08 28.38
CA GLN A 301 11.35 -1.30 29.35
C GLN A 301 11.79 -2.15 30.55
N ALA A 302 10.96 -3.09 31.00
CA ALA A 302 11.35 -4.02 32.05
C ALA A 302 12.52 -4.91 31.60
N ASN A 303 12.47 -5.44 30.37
CA ASN A 303 13.58 -6.22 29.80
C ASN A 303 14.87 -5.40 29.68
N GLU A 304 14.79 -4.12 29.26
CA GLU A 304 15.93 -3.21 29.22
C GLU A 304 16.51 -2.94 30.61
N ALA A 305 15.65 -2.71 31.61
CA ALA A 305 16.07 -2.52 33.00
C ALA A 305 16.68 -3.79 33.62
N ILE A 306 16.14 -4.97 33.32
CA ILE A 306 16.71 -6.26 33.75
C ILE A 306 18.07 -6.50 33.09
N ALA A 307 18.19 -6.22 31.78
CA ALA A 307 19.47 -6.35 31.09
C ALA A 307 20.53 -5.41 31.68
N ALA A 308 20.16 -4.17 32.03
CA ALA A 308 21.06 -3.23 32.71
C ALA A 308 21.47 -3.71 34.11
N LEU A 309 20.56 -4.35 34.86
CA LEU A 309 20.84 -4.94 36.16
C LEU A 309 21.83 -6.12 36.06
N ASN A 310 21.67 -6.98 35.05
CA ASN A 310 22.50 -8.17 34.86
C ASN A 310 23.95 -7.85 34.45
N VAL A 311 24.22 -6.65 33.92
CA VAL A 311 25.57 -6.18 33.59
C VAL A 311 26.29 -5.61 34.83
N SER A 312 25.59 -5.38 35.94
CA SER A 312 26.18 -4.86 37.18
C SER A 312 27.09 -5.89 37.85
N PRO A 313 28.33 -5.53 38.23
CA PRO A 313 29.32 -6.45 38.83
C PRO A 313 28.95 -6.99 40.23
N GLN A 314 27.82 -6.54 40.80
CA GLN A 314 27.35 -6.94 42.13
C GLN A 314 26.84 -8.39 42.22
N LEU A 315 26.47 -8.99 41.08
CA LEU A 315 25.90 -10.36 41.01
C LEU A 315 26.95 -11.46 40.87
N SER A 316 28.19 -11.10 40.48
CA SER A 316 29.29 -12.02 40.21
C SER A 316 29.88 -12.60 41.51
N GLY A 317 29.17 -13.54 42.14
CA GLY A 317 29.63 -14.26 43.33
C GLY A 317 28.61 -14.45 44.45
N SER A 318 27.36 -14.01 44.27
CA SER A 318 26.31 -14.19 45.27
C SER A 318 25.75 -15.63 45.23
N ILE A 319 25.84 -16.35 46.34
CA ILE A 319 25.35 -17.73 46.47
C ILE A 319 23.84 -17.69 46.70
N TYR A 320 23.07 -18.44 45.89
CA TYR A 320 21.63 -18.59 46.08
C TYR A 320 21.35 -19.24 47.44
N SER A 321 20.63 -18.53 48.30
CA SER A 321 20.32 -18.99 49.66
C SER A 321 19.37 -20.19 49.63
N ASN A 322 19.64 -21.21 50.46
CA ASN A 322 18.79 -22.37 50.65
C ASN A 322 18.49 -22.49 52.16
N PRO A 323 17.22 -22.48 52.62
CA PRO A 323 15.97 -22.48 51.86
C PRO A 323 15.69 -21.16 51.13
N ASP A 324 14.92 -21.26 50.03
CA ASP A 324 14.58 -20.13 49.18
C ASP A 324 13.66 -19.12 49.91
N PRO A 325 14.09 -17.87 50.13
CA PRO A 325 13.33 -16.87 50.87
C PRO A 325 12.06 -16.39 50.14
N LEU A 326 11.91 -16.72 48.85
CA LEU A 326 10.73 -16.40 48.06
C LEU A 326 9.59 -17.41 48.25
N ILE A 327 9.84 -18.55 48.90
CA ILE A 327 8.80 -19.54 49.21
C ILE A 327 8.15 -19.15 50.55
N PRO A 328 6.83 -18.99 50.62
CA PRO A 328 6.16 -18.68 51.88
C PRO A 328 6.31 -19.81 52.89
N THR A 329 6.87 -19.49 54.07
CA THR A 329 7.02 -20.41 55.21
C THR A 329 5.85 -20.34 56.19
N ALA A 330 4.96 -19.36 56.03
CA ALA A 330 3.77 -19.14 56.84
C ALA A 330 2.61 -18.58 56.01
N ASP A 331 1.45 -18.39 56.64
CA ASP A 331 0.30 -17.68 56.07
C ASP A 331 0.65 -16.24 55.63
N ILE A 332 0.85 -16.02 54.32
CA ILE A 332 1.12 -14.69 53.74
C ILE A 332 -0.15 -13.98 53.29
N PHE A 333 -0.09 -12.66 53.18
CA PHE A 333 -1.20 -11.85 52.72
C PHE A 333 -1.17 -11.60 51.19
N TYR A 334 -2.30 -11.37 50.49
CA TYR A 334 -2.31 -11.20 49.02
C TYR A 334 -1.49 -10.00 48.55
N GLY A 335 -0.46 -10.25 47.75
CA GLY A 335 0.48 -9.22 47.31
C GLY A 335 1.59 -8.93 48.33
N GLN A 336 1.53 -9.52 49.53
CA GLN A 336 2.59 -9.43 50.51
C GLN A 336 3.81 -10.22 50.04
N ARG A 337 5.00 -9.66 50.30
CA ARG A 337 6.27 -10.32 50.00
C ARG A 337 6.46 -11.55 50.91
N PRO A 338 6.78 -12.74 50.38
CA PRO A 338 6.86 -13.99 51.15
C PRO A 338 7.79 -13.96 52.36
N TRP A 339 8.90 -13.23 52.27
CA TRP A 339 9.89 -13.11 53.34
C TRP A 339 9.50 -12.11 54.42
N ARG A 340 8.38 -11.38 54.31
CA ARG A 340 7.90 -10.36 55.27
C ARG A 340 6.71 -10.80 56.12
N THR A 341 6.64 -12.08 56.49
CA THR A 341 5.67 -12.59 57.46
C THR A 341 6.01 -12.11 58.88
N SER A 342 5.02 -11.68 59.66
CA SER A 342 5.25 -11.33 61.07
C SER A 342 5.77 -12.55 61.83
N THR A 343 6.95 -12.46 62.43
CA THR A 343 7.42 -13.46 63.39
C THR A 343 6.57 -13.39 64.67
N GLU A 344 6.56 -14.45 65.50
CA GLU A 344 5.75 -14.53 66.73
C GLU A 344 6.00 -13.36 67.71
N ASN A 345 7.14 -12.69 67.60
CA ASN A 345 7.53 -11.52 68.40
C ASN A 345 7.12 -10.16 67.81
N GLY A 346 6.44 -10.14 66.65
CA GLY A 346 5.98 -8.92 66.00
C GLY A 346 7.06 -8.09 65.30
N SER A 347 8.32 -8.54 65.28
CA SER A 347 9.39 -7.89 64.53
C SER A 347 9.30 -8.20 63.04
N LEU A 348 9.57 -7.18 62.21
CA LEU A 348 9.85 -7.34 60.79
C LEU A 348 11.07 -8.27 60.61
N SER A 349 11.14 -8.92 59.45
CA SER A 349 12.15 -9.93 59.10
C SER A 349 13.58 -9.47 59.39
N ASP A 350 14.44 -10.42 59.74
CA ASP A 350 15.84 -10.13 60.01
C ASP A 350 16.54 -9.57 58.75
N PRO A 351 17.53 -8.65 58.91
CA PRO A 351 18.22 -8.04 57.77
C PRO A 351 18.88 -9.05 56.82
N GLU A 352 19.26 -10.22 57.32
CA GLU A 352 19.87 -11.29 56.51
C GLU A 352 18.84 -11.93 55.57
N THR A 353 17.65 -12.25 56.08
CA THR A 353 16.52 -12.72 55.25
C THR A 353 16.12 -11.70 54.19
N GLU A 354 16.12 -10.39 54.50
CA GLU A 354 15.83 -9.36 53.49
C GLU A 354 16.90 -9.29 52.39
N LYS A 355 18.17 -9.40 52.77
CA LYS A 355 19.30 -9.46 51.83
C LYS A 355 19.24 -10.71 50.95
N ASN A 356 18.95 -11.86 51.54
CA ASN A 356 18.79 -13.13 50.82
C ASN A 356 17.61 -13.07 49.83
N ALA A 357 16.49 -12.45 50.22
CA ALA A 357 15.35 -12.26 49.34
C ALA A 357 15.68 -11.35 48.15
N LEU A 358 16.44 -10.27 48.37
CA LEU A 358 16.90 -9.41 47.28
C LEU A 358 17.77 -10.18 46.27
N ILE A 359 18.73 -10.97 46.76
CA ILE A 359 19.57 -11.84 45.92
C ILE A 359 18.72 -12.84 45.13
N ALA A 360 17.71 -13.44 45.76
CA ALA A 360 16.80 -14.37 45.11
C ALA A 360 15.94 -13.69 44.02
N LEU A 361 15.48 -12.45 44.24
CA LEU A 361 14.76 -11.68 43.22
C LEU A 361 15.66 -11.33 42.04
N GLU A 362 16.86 -10.83 42.31
CA GLU A 362 17.83 -10.43 41.27
C GLU A 362 18.25 -11.64 40.43
N SER A 363 18.51 -12.79 41.06
CA SER A 363 18.87 -14.03 40.34
C SER A 363 17.72 -14.62 39.50
N ARG A 364 16.46 -14.38 39.87
CA ARG A 364 15.28 -14.80 39.07
C ARG A 364 14.88 -13.81 37.99
N CYS A 365 15.42 -12.59 38.00
CA CYS A 365 15.11 -11.58 37.00
C CYS A 365 15.77 -11.91 35.66
N SER A 366 14.99 -12.42 34.72
CA SER A 366 15.40 -12.64 33.34
C SER A 366 14.50 -11.86 32.37
N PRO A 367 15.06 -11.28 31.29
CA PRO A 367 14.25 -10.64 30.25
C PRO A 367 13.27 -11.64 29.63
N ASN A 368 12.00 -11.27 29.52
CA ASN A 368 10.97 -12.10 28.93
C ASN A 368 10.59 -11.60 27.53
N HIS A 369 11.40 -11.94 26.54
CA HIS A 369 11.20 -11.52 25.15
C HIS A 369 10.01 -12.22 24.48
N ASP A 370 9.73 -13.48 24.84
CA ASP A 370 8.60 -14.23 24.27
C ASP A 370 7.26 -13.57 24.62
N ARG A 371 7.12 -13.06 25.85
CA ARG A 371 5.93 -12.30 26.25
C ARG A 371 5.78 -11.01 25.44
N CYS A 372 6.87 -10.29 25.20
CA CYS A 372 6.87 -9.10 24.33
C CYS A 372 6.43 -9.44 22.90
N ILE A 373 6.99 -10.51 22.32
CA ILE A 373 6.64 -10.97 20.97
C ILE A 373 5.16 -11.33 20.89
N ALA A 374 4.62 -12.07 21.87
CA ALA A 374 3.21 -12.44 21.91
C ALA A 374 2.29 -11.21 22.01
N LEU A 375 2.63 -10.23 22.86
CA LEU A 375 1.86 -9.00 23.04
C LEU A 375 1.90 -8.11 21.78
N LEU A 376 3.08 -7.92 21.19
CA LEU A 376 3.26 -7.13 19.96
C LEU A 376 2.54 -7.77 18.77
N SER A 377 2.61 -9.10 18.63
CA SER A 377 1.89 -9.83 17.59
C SER A 377 0.39 -9.67 17.72
N SER A 378 -0.12 -9.75 18.95
CA SER A 378 -1.54 -9.53 19.26
C SER A 378 -1.95 -8.07 18.97
N ALA A 379 -1.13 -7.09 19.37
CA ALA A 379 -1.37 -5.68 19.09
C ALA A 379 -1.39 -5.39 17.58
N MET A 380 -0.41 -5.93 16.83
CA MET A 380 -0.34 -5.81 15.37
C MET A 380 -1.61 -6.35 14.69
N SER A 381 -2.10 -7.52 15.13
CA SER A 381 -3.34 -8.11 14.61
C SER A 381 -4.55 -7.19 14.85
N GLN A 382 -4.66 -6.61 16.05
CA GLN A 382 -5.73 -5.65 16.36
C GLN A 382 -5.62 -4.38 15.50
N PHE A 383 -4.43 -3.79 15.34
CA PHE A 383 -4.27 -2.60 14.49
C PHE A 383 -4.58 -2.88 13.02
N LYS A 384 -4.25 -4.08 12.52
CA LYS A 384 -4.67 -4.53 11.20
C LYS A 384 -6.20 -4.62 11.09
N LYS A 385 -6.87 -5.21 12.10
CA LYS A 385 -8.34 -5.33 12.17
C LYS A 385 -9.04 -3.98 12.11
N TYR A 386 -8.51 -2.96 12.79
CA TYR A 386 -9.10 -1.61 12.83
C TYR A 386 -8.53 -0.64 11.79
N LYS A 387 -7.76 -1.12 10.80
CA LYS A 387 -7.18 -0.33 9.69
C LYS A 387 -6.22 0.79 10.14
N CYS A 388 -5.55 0.61 11.29
CA CYS A 388 -4.56 1.55 11.82
C CYS A 388 -3.15 1.21 11.27
N LEU A 389 -2.95 1.38 9.96
CA LEU A 389 -1.75 0.89 9.24
C LEU A 389 -0.42 1.42 9.80
N ARG A 390 -0.36 2.70 10.18
CA ARG A 390 0.87 3.30 10.78
C ARG A 390 1.26 2.61 12.08
N MET A 391 0.28 2.32 12.95
CA MET A 391 0.52 1.61 14.20
C MET A 391 0.83 0.13 13.98
N GLN A 392 0.21 -0.50 12.98
CA GLN A 392 0.56 -1.87 12.56
C GLN A 392 2.05 -1.95 12.17
N ARG A 393 2.53 -1.03 11.32
CA ARG A 393 3.96 -0.98 10.91
C ARG A 393 4.88 -0.68 12.09
N TYR A 394 4.45 0.19 13.00
CA TYR A 394 5.21 0.43 14.24
C TYR A 394 5.33 -0.85 15.09
N MET A 395 4.27 -1.66 15.20
CA MET A 395 4.36 -2.96 15.89
C MET A 395 5.29 -3.93 15.15
N MET A 396 5.28 -3.95 13.82
CA MET A 396 6.22 -4.75 13.01
C MET A 396 7.68 -4.36 13.27
N LEU A 397 7.95 -3.05 13.41
CA LEU A 397 9.29 -2.54 13.74
C LEU A 397 9.73 -3.06 15.11
N LEU A 398 8.87 -2.95 16.12
CA LEU A 398 9.17 -3.46 17.45
C LEU A 398 9.34 -4.99 17.48
N LEU A 399 8.54 -5.73 16.72
CA LEU A 399 8.69 -7.18 16.56
C LEU A 399 10.03 -7.55 15.93
N SER A 400 10.44 -6.84 14.88
CA SER A 400 11.76 -7.00 14.27
C SER A 400 12.88 -6.90 15.32
N ASP A 401 12.75 -5.98 16.26
CA ASP A 401 13.74 -5.76 17.32
C ASP A 401 13.77 -6.92 18.33
N GLU A 402 12.61 -7.39 18.78
CA GLU A 402 12.55 -8.55 19.68
C GLU A 402 13.11 -9.82 19.01
N TYR A 403 12.79 -10.03 17.73
CA TYR A 403 13.33 -11.17 16.99
C TYR A 403 14.84 -11.09 16.78
N LEU A 404 15.39 -9.89 16.64
CA LEU A 404 16.83 -9.68 16.56
C LEU A 404 17.51 -10.03 17.89
N VAL A 405 16.95 -9.58 19.02
CA VAL A 405 17.49 -9.86 20.36
C VAL A 405 17.40 -11.34 20.72
N THR A 406 16.32 -12.01 20.34
CA THR A 406 16.12 -13.47 20.60
C THR A 406 16.85 -14.39 19.62
N GLY A 407 17.60 -13.85 18.65
CA GLY A 407 18.34 -14.63 17.66
C GLY A 407 17.48 -15.24 16.54
N GLN A 408 16.21 -14.88 16.43
CA GLN A 408 15.32 -15.33 15.35
C GLN A 408 15.50 -14.47 14.08
N TYR A 409 16.71 -14.48 13.52
CA TYR A 409 17.16 -13.57 12.46
C TYR A 409 16.33 -13.65 11.17
N VAL A 410 15.81 -14.83 10.80
CA VAL A 410 14.96 -14.99 9.60
C VAL A 410 13.68 -14.16 9.72
N LYS A 411 13.01 -14.20 10.87
CA LYS A 411 11.78 -13.43 11.10
C LYS A 411 12.07 -11.94 11.19
N ALA A 412 13.16 -11.56 11.88
CA ALA A 412 13.61 -10.17 11.95
C ALA A 412 13.86 -9.58 10.55
N LEU A 413 14.58 -10.32 9.69
CA LEU A 413 14.85 -9.93 8.31
C LEU A 413 13.55 -9.73 7.51
N GLN A 414 12.60 -10.66 7.61
CA GLN A 414 11.31 -10.54 6.92
C GLN A 414 10.54 -9.26 7.29
N PHE A 415 10.47 -8.92 8.58
CA PHE A 415 9.83 -7.68 9.03
C PHE A 415 10.61 -6.44 8.56
N ALA A 416 11.94 -6.45 8.70
CA ALA A 416 12.79 -5.33 8.30
C ALA A 416 12.73 -5.05 6.80
N SER A 417 12.90 -6.06 5.94
CA SER A 417 12.83 -5.91 4.47
C SER A 417 11.45 -5.42 4.02
N HIS A 418 10.37 -5.90 4.63
CA HIS A 418 9.02 -5.41 4.34
C HIS A 418 8.83 -3.94 4.73
N LEU A 419 9.32 -3.54 5.92
CA LEU A 419 9.22 -2.16 6.40
C LEU A 419 10.07 -1.19 5.57
N ILE A 420 11.25 -1.59 5.11
CA ILE A 420 12.09 -0.79 4.20
C ILE A 420 11.30 -0.45 2.93
N TRP A 421 10.64 -1.45 2.33
CA TRP A 421 9.84 -1.24 1.12
C TRP A 421 8.60 -0.36 1.37
N GLU A 422 7.85 -0.63 2.45
CA GLU A 422 6.66 0.15 2.80
C GLU A 422 6.99 1.62 3.11
N PHE A 423 8.05 1.88 3.88
CA PHE A 423 8.47 3.24 4.21
C PHE A 423 8.99 4.01 3.00
N ARG A 424 9.68 3.34 2.07
CA ARG A 424 10.04 3.96 0.78
C ARG A 424 8.81 4.40 0.01
N ARG A 425 7.81 3.51 -0.13
CA ARG A 425 6.58 3.80 -0.89
C ARG A 425 5.83 5.01 -0.33
N GLU A 426 6.00 5.32 0.95
CA GLU A 426 5.39 6.48 1.62
C GLU A 426 6.31 7.71 1.71
N GLY A 427 7.53 7.65 1.16
CA GLY A 427 8.53 8.71 1.26
C GLY A 427 9.11 8.91 2.67
N PHE A 428 8.88 7.97 3.59
CA PHE A 428 9.34 8.07 4.98
C PHE A 428 10.76 7.50 5.15
N ILE A 429 11.78 8.27 4.74
CA ILE A 429 13.17 7.80 4.64
C ILE A 429 13.89 7.65 5.99
N GLN A 430 13.52 8.44 7.01
CA GLN A 430 14.26 8.54 8.27
C GLN A 430 14.55 7.19 8.98
N PRO A 431 13.60 6.25 9.15
CA PRO A 431 13.87 4.96 9.80
C PRO A 431 14.61 3.96 8.90
N ILE A 432 14.69 4.20 7.57
CA ILE A 432 15.21 3.24 6.60
C ILE A 432 16.70 2.97 6.85
N ALA A 433 17.49 3.99 7.19
CA ALA A 433 18.93 3.80 7.46
C ALA A 433 19.17 2.80 8.61
N MET A 434 18.44 2.96 9.72
CA MET A 434 18.55 2.04 10.85
C MET A 434 18.08 0.63 10.47
N LEU A 435 16.98 0.51 9.71
CA LEU A 435 16.46 -0.78 9.25
C LEU A 435 17.42 -1.48 8.28
N LEU A 436 18.08 -0.75 7.38
CA LEU A 436 19.06 -1.30 6.44
C LEU A 436 20.23 -1.96 7.18
N LEU A 437 20.78 -1.32 8.23
CA LEU A 437 21.84 -1.91 9.04
C LEU A 437 21.37 -3.17 9.77
N ARG A 438 20.19 -3.14 10.38
CA ARG A 438 19.61 -4.29 11.09
C ARG A 438 19.37 -5.46 10.13
N ALA A 439 18.73 -5.20 9.00
CA ALA A 439 18.47 -6.18 7.96
C ALA A 439 19.79 -6.77 7.42
N LEU A 440 20.83 -5.95 7.24
CA LEU A 440 22.12 -6.41 6.74
C LEU A 440 22.79 -7.38 7.73
N ILE A 441 22.74 -7.08 9.04
CA ILE A 441 23.23 -7.98 10.09
C ILE A 441 22.42 -9.28 10.12
N CYS A 442 21.09 -9.22 9.98
CA CYS A 442 20.26 -10.43 9.91
C CYS A 442 20.56 -11.27 8.67
N ALA A 443 20.70 -10.65 7.49
CA ALA A 443 21.06 -11.34 6.25
C ALA A 443 22.44 -12.00 6.36
N PHE A 444 23.41 -11.34 7.02
CA PHE A 444 24.70 -11.92 7.34
C PHE A 444 24.59 -13.17 8.22
N ARG A 445 23.81 -13.11 9.31
CA ARG A 445 23.68 -14.24 10.24
C ARG A 445 22.90 -15.44 9.68
N VAL A 446 22.04 -15.21 8.69
CA VAL A 446 21.26 -16.27 8.00
C VAL A 446 21.97 -16.79 6.74
N ALA A 447 23.03 -16.11 6.28
CA ALA A 447 23.68 -16.35 4.99
C ALA A 447 22.73 -16.20 3.77
N ASP A 448 21.81 -15.23 3.82
CA ASP A 448 20.94 -14.90 2.68
C ASP A 448 21.69 -14.00 1.68
N VAL A 449 22.25 -14.62 0.65
CA VAL A 449 23.05 -13.94 -0.39
C VAL A 449 22.25 -12.84 -1.10
N LYS A 450 20.99 -13.12 -1.46
CA LYS A 450 20.16 -12.20 -2.23
C LYS A 450 19.83 -10.94 -1.43
N GLU A 451 19.33 -11.13 -0.21
CA GLU A 451 18.98 -10.00 0.66
C GLU A 451 20.24 -9.22 1.07
N PHE A 452 21.35 -9.90 1.38
CA PHE A 452 22.60 -9.22 1.73
C PHE A 452 23.10 -8.32 0.58
N MET A 453 23.08 -8.81 -0.66
CA MET A 453 23.49 -8.04 -1.84
C MET A 453 22.52 -6.87 -2.11
N SER A 454 21.21 -7.11 -2.01
CA SER A 454 20.17 -6.08 -2.16
C SER A 454 20.32 -4.95 -1.15
N LEU A 455 20.55 -5.28 0.12
CA LEU A 455 20.73 -4.30 1.20
C LEU A 455 22.06 -3.55 1.05
N SER A 456 23.13 -4.24 0.65
CA SER A 456 24.44 -3.63 0.40
C SER A 456 24.37 -2.56 -0.69
N ILE A 457 23.72 -2.84 -1.82
CA ILE A 457 23.54 -1.85 -2.90
C ILE A 457 22.77 -0.61 -2.42
N GLN A 458 21.76 -0.79 -1.57
CA GLN A 458 20.98 0.31 -1.01
C GLN A 458 21.79 1.16 -0.03
N ILE A 459 22.62 0.53 0.80
CA ILE A 459 23.53 1.22 1.73
C ILE A 459 24.58 2.06 0.97
N LEU A 460 25.04 1.58 -0.18
CA LEU A 460 25.97 2.31 -1.05
C LEU A 460 25.34 3.54 -1.74
N ASN A 461 24.03 3.77 -1.59
CA ASN A 461 23.38 4.99 -2.05
C ASN A 461 23.60 6.15 -1.06
N LEU A 462 24.82 6.69 -1.05
CA LEU A 462 25.24 7.77 -0.15
C LEU A 462 24.49 9.09 -0.37
N ARG A 463 23.82 9.25 -1.53
CA ARG A 463 22.97 10.43 -1.79
C ARG A 463 21.74 10.41 -0.88
N THR A 464 21.10 9.25 -0.75
CA THR A 464 19.91 9.09 0.10
C THR A 464 20.31 8.84 1.56
N PHE A 465 21.41 8.10 1.79
CA PHE A 465 21.86 7.69 3.12
C PHE A 465 23.33 8.07 3.38
N PRO A 466 23.64 9.37 3.55
CA PRO A 466 25.02 9.82 3.77
C PRO A 466 25.66 9.27 5.06
N THR A 467 24.83 8.83 6.01
CA THR A 467 25.28 8.21 7.28
C THR A 467 26.12 6.96 7.10
N PHE A 468 26.09 6.32 5.92
CA PHE A 468 26.84 5.10 5.65
C PHE A 468 28.24 5.32 5.06
N ALA A 469 28.68 6.56 4.88
CA ALA A 469 29.98 6.87 4.28
C ALA A 469 31.13 6.07 4.93
N SER A 470 31.12 5.91 6.27
CA SER A 470 32.16 5.21 7.04
C SER A 470 32.22 3.69 6.82
N ILE A 471 31.14 3.05 6.38
CA ILE A 471 31.10 1.58 6.15
C ILE A 471 31.19 1.20 4.67
N THR A 472 31.20 2.18 3.76
CA THR A 472 31.18 1.98 2.30
C THR A 472 32.28 1.03 1.82
N GLU A 473 33.53 1.25 2.22
CA GLU A 473 34.67 0.44 1.78
C GLU A 473 34.52 -1.02 2.22
N GLN A 474 34.04 -1.25 3.44
CA GLN A 474 33.79 -2.58 3.98
C GLN A 474 32.66 -3.31 3.23
N ILE A 475 31.58 -2.59 2.89
CA ILE A 475 30.48 -3.16 2.10
C ILE A 475 30.95 -3.52 0.69
N VAL A 476 31.75 -2.68 0.04
CA VAL A 476 32.33 -2.96 -1.28
C VAL A 476 33.26 -4.17 -1.24
N ALA A 477 34.11 -4.28 -0.20
CA ALA A 477 34.97 -5.44 0.00
C ALA A 477 34.17 -6.74 0.19
N ASN A 478 33.09 -6.69 0.98
CA ASN A 478 32.19 -7.83 1.18
C ASN A 478 31.47 -8.26 -0.10
N ILE A 479 31.03 -7.31 -0.93
CA ILE A 479 30.46 -7.61 -2.26
C ILE A 479 31.51 -8.35 -3.12
N ALA A 480 32.77 -7.92 -3.09
CA ALA A 480 33.84 -8.57 -3.83
C ALA A 480 34.13 -10.00 -3.33
N LEU A 481 34.13 -10.22 -2.01
CA LEU A 481 34.29 -11.56 -1.41
C LEU A 481 33.16 -12.50 -1.84
N ILE A 482 31.91 -12.06 -1.74
CA ILE A 482 30.74 -12.86 -2.15
C ILE A 482 30.84 -13.24 -3.63
N ARG A 483 31.25 -12.31 -4.50
CA ARG A 483 31.47 -12.59 -5.94
C ARG A 483 32.55 -13.64 -6.20
N GLN A 484 33.50 -13.81 -5.28
CA GLN A 484 34.54 -14.82 -5.34
C GLN A 484 34.12 -16.15 -4.68
N GLY A 485 32.90 -16.25 -4.13
CA GLY A 485 32.44 -17.40 -3.35
C GLY A 485 33.05 -17.49 -1.96
N CYS A 486 33.58 -16.37 -1.44
CA CYS A 486 34.14 -16.28 -0.10
C CYS A 486 33.12 -15.67 0.87
N PRO A 487 33.03 -16.15 2.13
CA PRO A 487 32.19 -15.53 3.15
C PRO A 487 32.52 -14.05 3.34
N PRO A 488 31.52 -13.15 3.45
CA PRO A 488 31.76 -11.75 3.75
C PRO A 488 32.28 -11.60 5.20
N HIS A 489 33.02 -10.52 5.45
CA HIS A 489 33.34 -10.11 6.82
C HIS A 489 32.11 -9.50 7.51
N VAL A 490 32.15 -9.41 8.85
CA VAL A 490 31.10 -8.77 9.65
C VAL A 490 30.78 -7.39 9.06
N PRO A 491 29.54 -7.12 8.62
CA PRO A 491 29.24 -5.96 7.77
C PRO A 491 29.25 -4.61 8.50
N VAL A 492 29.19 -4.61 9.83
CA VAL A 492 29.13 -3.41 10.66
C VAL A 492 30.19 -3.51 11.77
N PRO A 493 31.12 -2.54 11.90
CA PRO A 493 32.27 -2.63 12.83
C PRO A 493 31.90 -2.80 14.32
N HIS A 494 30.66 -2.48 14.71
CA HIS A 494 30.17 -2.48 16.09
C HIS A 494 29.03 -3.50 16.31
N ALA A 495 28.96 -4.58 15.52
CA ALA A 495 27.86 -5.55 15.60
C ALA A 495 27.84 -6.42 16.88
N ASN A 496 28.72 -6.16 17.86
CA ASN A 496 28.85 -6.92 19.12
C ASN A 496 28.75 -8.44 18.91
N MET A 497 29.51 -8.97 17.94
CA MET A 497 29.57 -10.41 17.65
C MET A 497 30.81 -11.02 18.28
N SER A 498 30.63 -12.15 18.98
CA SER A 498 31.74 -12.96 19.47
C SER A 498 32.45 -13.69 18.33
N SER A 499 33.73 -14.02 18.52
CA SER A 499 34.51 -14.76 17.50
C SER A 499 33.85 -16.09 17.10
N ALA A 500 33.25 -16.80 18.07
CA ALA A 500 32.54 -18.05 17.82
C ALA A 500 31.27 -17.87 16.96
N GLU A 501 30.52 -16.78 17.16
CA GLU A 501 29.35 -16.48 16.33
C GLU A 501 29.73 -16.14 14.89
N VAL A 502 30.84 -15.41 14.70
CA VAL A 502 31.35 -15.08 13.36
C VAL A 502 31.75 -16.36 12.62
N GLU A 503 32.45 -17.27 13.28
CA GLU A 503 32.84 -18.56 12.68
C GLU A 503 31.63 -19.42 12.31
N ALA A 504 30.61 -19.47 13.18
CA ALA A 504 29.35 -20.16 12.89
C ALA A 504 28.65 -19.55 11.66
N CYS A 505 28.62 -18.22 11.53
CA CYS A 505 28.08 -17.56 10.35
C CYS A 505 28.90 -17.91 9.10
N HIS A 506 30.23 -17.88 9.17
CA HIS A 506 31.10 -18.27 8.05
C HIS A 506 30.82 -19.70 7.58
N HIS A 507 30.61 -20.65 8.49
CA HIS A 507 30.19 -22.01 8.14
C HIS A 507 28.85 -22.05 7.39
N LEU A 508 27.87 -21.23 7.79
CA LEU A 508 26.59 -21.11 7.07
C LEU A 508 26.79 -20.54 5.66
N TRP A 509 27.62 -19.50 5.51
CA TRP A 509 27.97 -18.93 4.20
C TRP A 509 28.69 -19.93 3.29
N MET A 510 29.64 -20.69 3.83
CA MET A 510 30.31 -21.76 3.07
C MET A 510 29.33 -22.85 2.63
N THR A 511 28.33 -23.17 3.47
CA THR A 511 27.26 -24.10 3.11
C THR A 511 26.37 -23.51 2.01
N ALA A 512 26.03 -22.22 2.09
CA ALA A 512 25.25 -21.53 1.05
C ALA A 512 25.98 -21.47 -0.30
N PHE A 513 27.31 -21.42 -0.30
CA PHE A 513 28.16 -21.43 -1.50
C PHE A 513 28.56 -22.84 -1.98
N ALA A 514 28.11 -23.90 -1.30
CA ALA A 514 28.38 -25.27 -1.74
C ALA A 514 27.79 -25.56 -3.14
N GLU A 515 26.67 -24.91 -3.46
CA GLU A 515 26.06 -24.91 -4.78
C GLU A 515 26.18 -23.53 -5.44
N ARG A 516 26.02 -23.47 -6.77
CA ARG A 516 26.00 -22.19 -7.48
C ARG A 516 24.78 -21.38 -7.07
N VAL A 517 24.99 -20.15 -6.63
CA VAL A 517 23.92 -19.25 -6.18
C VAL A 517 23.53 -18.30 -7.30
N PHE A 518 22.28 -18.40 -7.74
CA PHE A 518 21.66 -17.49 -8.71
C PHE A 518 20.58 -16.65 -8.02
N PHE A 519 20.62 -15.32 -8.16
CA PHE A 519 19.59 -14.44 -7.61
C PHE A 519 19.23 -13.30 -8.56
N SER A 520 18.00 -12.80 -8.46
CA SER A 520 17.52 -11.63 -9.20
C SER A 520 16.95 -10.60 -8.22
N ILE A 521 17.33 -9.34 -8.42
CA ILE A 521 16.89 -8.18 -7.64
C ILE A 521 16.02 -7.30 -8.54
N SER A 522 14.78 -7.06 -8.13
CA SER A 522 13.90 -6.13 -8.83
C SER A 522 14.33 -4.69 -8.53
N ALA A 523 14.84 -3.97 -9.53
CA ALA A 523 15.37 -2.62 -9.39
C ALA A 523 14.37 -1.61 -8.79
N PRO A 524 13.06 -1.63 -9.13
CA PRO A 524 12.06 -0.73 -8.53
C PRO A 524 11.87 -0.95 -7.02
N ARG A 525 12.34 -2.08 -6.49
CA ARG A 525 12.24 -2.43 -5.07
C ARG A 525 13.50 -2.05 -4.27
N ILE A 526 14.49 -1.37 -4.85
CA ILE A 526 15.71 -0.92 -4.16
C ILE A 526 16.03 0.56 -4.43
N ASP A 527 16.57 1.27 -3.44
CA ASP A 527 17.19 2.61 -3.62
C ASP A 527 18.65 2.44 -4.05
N ALA A 528 18.89 2.06 -5.29
CA ALA A 528 20.24 1.87 -5.80
C ALA A 528 20.93 3.19 -6.18
N PHE A 529 22.26 3.23 -6.10
CA PHE A 529 23.07 4.29 -6.73
C PHE A 529 23.22 4.10 -8.25
N ILE A 530 22.69 3.00 -8.79
CA ILE A 530 22.85 2.60 -10.19
C ILE A 530 21.84 3.35 -11.05
N ARG A 531 22.36 4.18 -11.98
CA ARG A 531 21.57 4.83 -13.01
C ARG A 531 21.78 4.09 -14.33
N ALA A 532 20.76 3.40 -14.81
CA ALA A 532 20.75 2.85 -16.16
C ALA A 532 20.37 3.93 -17.18
N ARG A 533 21.14 4.02 -18.27
CA ARG A 533 20.80 4.83 -19.45
C ARG A 533 20.87 3.92 -20.65
N VAL A 534 19.77 3.82 -21.40
CA VAL A 534 19.72 3.07 -22.66
C VAL A 534 19.82 4.08 -23.80
N ALA A 535 20.73 3.84 -24.73
CA ALA A 535 20.89 4.60 -25.95
C ALA A 535 21.01 3.62 -27.13
N PHE A 536 20.29 3.87 -28.21
CA PHE A 536 20.33 3.03 -29.41
C PHE A 536 21.37 3.58 -30.39
N LEU A 537 22.18 2.68 -30.95
CA LEU A 537 23.27 3.03 -31.88
C LEU A 537 22.81 3.10 -33.34
N ASN A 538 21.66 2.51 -33.68
CA ASN A 538 21.14 2.38 -35.05
C ASN A 538 19.66 2.76 -35.15
N ASN A 539 19.24 3.16 -36.35
CA ASN A 539 17.85 3.48 -36.68
C ASN A 539 17.00 2.20 -36.86
N ALA A 540 16.54 1.62 -35.75
CA ALA A 540 15.53 0.56 -35.76
C ALA A 540 14.44 0.88 -34.72
N THR A 541 13.19 0.53 -35.03
CA THR A 541 12.08 0.58 -34.08
C THR A 541 12.21 -0.58 -33.11
N GLU A 542 12.95 -0.39 -32.03
CA GLU A 542 13.15 -1.39 -30.99
C GLU A 542 12.38 -1.03 -29.72
N THR A 543 11.64 -2.00 -29.20
CA THR A 543 10.94 -1.89 -27.91
C THR A 543 11.79 -2.53 -26.81
N VAL A 544 12.22 -1.74 -25.82
CA VAL A 544 12.89 -2.27 -24.63
C VAL A 544 11.83 -2.74 -23.63
N ASN A 545 11.61 -4.05 -23.58
CA ASN A 545 10.64 -4.69 -22.68
C ASN A 545 11.19 -4.89 -21.25
N GLY A 546 12.49 -4.69 -21.05
CA GLY A 546 13.16 -4.79 -19.78
C GLY A 546 14.66 -4.60 -19.93
N LEU A 547 15.32 -4.28 -18.82
CA LEU A 547 16.76 -4.16 -18.74
C LEU A 547 17.24 -5.06 -17.61
N SER A 548 18.30 -5.83 -17.84
CA SER A 548 18.95 -6.65 -16.81
C SER A 548 20.42 -6.26 -16.71
N LEU A 549 20.88 -5.97 -15.49
CA LEU A 549 22.29 -5.74 -15.20
C LEU A 549 22.85 -6.97 -14.48
N GLU A 550 23.81 -7.62 -15.11
CA GLU A 550 24.48 -8.80 -14.57
C GLU A 550 25.53 -8.41 -13.51
N MET A 551 25.50 -9.10 -12.38
CA MET A 551 26.42 -8.97 -11.27
C MET A 551 27.27 -10.24 -11.17
N GLY A 552 28.47 -10.19 -11.72
CA GLY A 552 29.35 -11.36 -11.82
C GLY A 552 29.27 -12.01 -13.20
N SER A 553 29.86 -13.18 -13.36
CA SER A 553 29.80 -13.95 -14.59
C SER A 553 28.78 -15.07 -14.42
N VAL A 554 28.05 -15.46 -15.47
CA VAL A 554 27.17 -16.64 -15.43
C VAL A 554 27.94 -17.92 -15.01
N HIS A 555 29.27 -17.90 -15.17
CA HIS A 555 30.15 -18.99 -14.80
C HIS A 555 30.73 -18.90 -13.38
N SER A 556 30.52 -17.80 -12.64
CA SER A 556 30.97 -17.69 -11.24
C SER A 556 30.09 -18.51 -10.29
N SER A 557 30.63 -18.82 -9.10
CA SER A 557 29.90 -19.51 -8.03
C SER A 557 28.68 -18.73 -7.54
N VAL A 558 28.75 -17.40 -7.65
CA VAL A 558 27.63 -16.49 -7.35
C VAL A 558 27.37 -15.62 -8.58
N TYR A 559 26.12 -15.60 -9.03
CA TYR A 559 25.66 -14.77 -10.15
C TYR A 559 24.35 -14.08 -9.79
N GLY A 560 24.32 -12.76 -9.93
CA GLY A 560 23.13 -11.95 -9.67
C GLY A 560 22.66 -11.20 -10.91
N THR A 561 21.38 -10.89 -11.00
CA THR A 561 20.86 -9.89 -11.93
C THR A 561 20.12 -8.78 -11.19
N ILE A 562 20.17 -7.56 -11.70
CA ILE A 562 19.29 -6.46 -11.31
C ILE A 562 18.38 -6.17 -12.49
N ASP A 563 17.07 -6.35 -12.30
CA ASP A 563 16.09 -6.35 -13.39
C ASP A 563 15.14 -5.15 -13.26
N TRP A 564 15.02 -4.39 -14.35
CA TRP A 564 14.02 -3.36 -14.57
C TRP A 564 12.96 -3.88 -15.54
N ASP A 565 11.68 -3.83 -15.14
CA ASP A 565 10.56 -4.19 -16.00
C ASP A 565 10.13 -3.02 -16.92
N ALA A 566 9.37 -3.31 -17.98
CA ALA A 566 8.88 -2.29 -18.90
C ALA A 566 8.10 -1.16 -18.19
N GLN A 567 7.37 -1.46 -17.11
CA GLN A 567 6.55 -0.49 -16.38
C GLN A 567 7.39 0.47 -15.54
N SER A 568 8.43 -0.01 -14.88
CA SER A 568 9.35 0.83 -14.10
C SER A 568 10.26 1.68 -14.97
N LEU A 569 10.56 1.20 -16.18
CA LEU A 569 11.19 1.99 -17.21
C LEU A 569 10.22 3.07 -17.74
N SER A 570 8.92 2.77 -17.87
CA SER A 570 7.91 3.67 -18.44
C SER A 570 7.40 4.78 -17.51
N TYR A 571 7.27 4.48 -16.23
CA TYR A 571 6.82 5.44 -15.24
C TYR A 571 8.06 5.99 -14.54
N GLY A 572 8.43 7.23 -14.86
CA GLY A 572 9.11 8.07 -13.88
C GLY A 572 8.17 8.18 -12.67
N THR A 573 8.26 7.24 -11.73
CA THR A 573 7.38 7.20 -10.57
C THR A 573 7.54 8.52 -9.82
N TYR A 574 6.46 9.30 -9.73
CA TYR A 574 6.41 10.62 -9.08
C TYR A 574 6.81 10.61 -7.58
N ASP A 575 7.03 9.45 -6.97
CA ASP A 575 7.28 9.30 -5.53
C ASP A 575 8.66 8.73 -5.14
N ASN A 576 9.57 8.51 -6.09
CA ASN A 576 10.96 8.19 -5.74
C ASN A 576 11.82 9.45 -5.79
N SER A 577 12.70 9.62 -4.81
CA SER A 577 13.60 10.76 -4.56
C SER A 577 14.55 11.17 -5.72
N TYR A 578 14.35 10.63 -6.91
CA TYR A 578 14.94 11.09 -8.16
C TYR A 578 14.06 12.17 -8.81
N MET A 579 13.89 13.31 -8.11
CA MET A 579 13.71 14.58 -8.82
C MET A 579 14.99 14.82 -9.62
N ASN A 580 14.95 14.47 -10.90
CA ASN A 580 16.06 14.36 -11.87
C ASN A 580 16.65 12.94 -12.00
N SER A 581 15.78 11.95 -12.20
CA SER A 581 16.04 11.12 -13.38
C SER A 581 15.84 12.04 -14.60
N ILE A 582 16.92 12.57 -15.16
CA ILE A 582 16.91 12.93 -16.59
C ILE A 582 16.88 11.60 -17.34
N LEU A 583 15.73 10.94 -17.25
CA LEU A 583 15.15 10.29 -18.39
C LEU A 583 14.34 11.42 -19.00
N ASP A 584 14.90 12.02 -20.05
CA ASP A 584 14.09 12.73 -21.02
C ASP A 584 12.85 11.87 -21.30
N ALA A 585 11.67 12.48 -21.43
CA ALA A 585 10.34 11.88 -21.39
C ALA A 585 10.08 10.80 -22.47
N CYS A 586 10.90 9.76 -22.51
CA CYS A 586 11.19 8.91 -23.65
C CYS A 586 11.37 7.45 -23.23
N VAL A 587 10.85 7.07 -22.07
CA VAL A 587 10.70 5.66 -21.74
C VAL A 587 9.27 5.51 -21.25
N GLY A 588 8.49 4.65 -21.91
CA GLY A 588 7.05 4.48 -21.67
C GLY A 588 6.10 4.93 -22.78
N TRP A 589 6.62 5.48 -23.87
CA TRP A 589 5.82 5.77 -25.06
C TRP A 589 5.81 4.53 -25.94
N THR A 590 4.64 4.15 -26.46
CA THR A 590 4.49 3.08 -27.46
C THR A 590 5.20 3.41 -28.79
N THR A 591 5.58 4.68 -28.97
CA THR A 591 6.37 5.19 -30.11
C THR A 591 7.13 6.43 -29.67
N LEU A 592 8.44 6.46 -29.92
CA LEU A 592 9.31 7.60 -29.70
C LEU A 592 9.97 8.04 -30.99
N LYS A 593 9.94 9.35 -31.24
CA LYS A 593 10.65 9.97 -32.36
C LYS A 593 11.98 10.48 -31.82
N ILE A 594 13.04 9.69 -32.05
CA ILE A 594 14.42 10.07 -31.71
C ILE A 594 14.96 10.90 -32.88
N GLU A 595 15.55 12.06 -32.58
CA GLU A 595 16.24 12.89 -33.57
C GLU A 595 17.77 12.68 -33.41
N PRO A 596 18.52 12.51 -34.52
CA PRO A 596 19.96 12.18 -34.48
C PRO A 596 20.81 13.31 -33.88
N ARG A 597 22.06 13.01 -33.49
CA ARG A 597 23.09 14.03 -33.17
C ARG A 597 23.05 15.06 -34.30
N GLU A 598 22.70 16.29 -33.95
CA GLU A 598 22.48 17.34 -34.93
C GLU A 598 23.82 17.66 -35.58
N ALA A 599 24.03 17.13 -36.78
CA ALA A 599 25.21 17.46 -37.54
C ALA A 599 25.05 18.89 -38.09
N HIS A 600 25.97 19.77 -37.72
CA HIS A 600 25.99 21.19 -38.03
C HIS A 600 26.50 21.40 -39.46
N PHE A 601 25.80 20.81 -40.42
CA PHE A 601 25.98 21.09 -41.83
C PHE A 601 24.64 21.28 -42.53
N ARG A 602 24.66 22.16 -43.55
CA ARG A 602 23.49 22.50 -44.36
C ARG A 602 23.84 22.51 -45.84
N LEU A 603 22.81 22.30 -46.64
CA LEU A 603 22.87 22.37 -48.10
C LEU A 603 21.99 23.55 -48.52
N GLU A 604 22.62 24.59 -49.07
CA GLU A 604 21.93 25.76 -49.62
C GLU A 604 21.81 25.61 -51.14
N GLY A 605 20.60 25.74 -51.68
CA GLY A 605 20.32 25.74 -53.12
C GLY A 605 19.50 26.95 -53.51
N SER A 606 19.51 27.33 -54.79
CA SER A 606 18.62 28.36 -55.29
C SER A 606 17.17 27.82 -55.37
N ASP A 607 16.21 28.51 -54.76
CA ASP A 607 14.78 28.15 -54.75
C ASP A 607 14.09 28.14 -56.14
N GLN A 608 14.84 28.50 -57.20
CA GLN A 608 14.33 28.68 -58.57
C GLN A 608 15.05 27.75 -59.56
N SER A 609 15.08 26.44 -59.31
CA SER A 609 15.48 25.48 -60.35
C SER A 609 14.27 25.09 -61.21
N GLU A 610 13.90 25.99 -62.11
CA GLU A 610 12.93 25.71 -63.18
C GLU A 610 13.69 25.26 -64.43
N ALA A 611 13.36 24.08 -64.93
CA ALA A 611 13.87 23.55 -66.20
C ALA A 611 12.74 23.45 -67.22
N LEU A 612 13.03 23.70 -68.50
CA LEU A 612 12.11 23.35 -69.57
C LEU A 612 12.06 21.82 -69.73
N LEU A 613 10.90 21.32 -70.15
CA LEU A 613 10.76 19.90 -70.51
C LEU A 613 11.80 19.46 -71.56
N GLY A 614 12.65 18.51 -71.20
CA GLY A 614 13.75 17.99 -72.02
C GLY A 614 15.01 18.84 -72.06
N GLU A 615 15.12 19.89 -71.24
CA GLU A 615 16.35 20.66 -71.04
C GLU A 615 17.28 19.93 -70.05
N ILE A 616 18.60 19.96 -70.30
CA ILE A 616 19.60 19.55 -69.32
C ILE A 616 19.89 20.76 -68.44
N ALA A 617 19.25 20.83 -67.28
CA ALA A 617 19.43 21.89 -66.31
C ALA A 617 20.56 21.55 -65.32
N THR A 618 21.21 22.57 -64.79
CA THR A 618 22.22 22.43 -63.73
C THR A 618 21.66 23.02 -62.44
N LEU A 619 21.64 22.23 -61.38
CA LEU A 619 21.26 22.63 -60.03
C LEU A 619 22.53 22.98 -59.23
N PRO A 620 22.80 24.27 -58.98
CA PRO A 620 23.90 24.68 -58.13
C PRO A 620 23.50 24.55 -56.65
N LEU A 621 24.29 23.79 -55.91
CA LEU A 621 24.16 23.56 -54.47
C LEU A 621 25.46 23.98 -53.78
N SER A 622 25.31 24.50 -52.57
CA SER A 622 26.40 24.90 -51.69
C SER A 622 26.31 24.10 -50.41
N PHE A 623 27.25 23.18 -50.23
CA PHE A 623 27.41 22.47 -48.96
C PHE A 623 28.21 23.34 -47.99
N ILE A 624 27.69 23.55 -46.78
CA ILE A 624 28.32 24.34 -45.71
C ILE A 624 28.44 23.43 -44.49
N CYS A 625 29.68 23.23 -44.02
CA CYS A 625 29.98 22.49 -42.80
C CYS A 625 30.42 23.47 -41.70
N GLU A 626 29.78 23.40 -40.53
CA GLU A 626 30.03 24.22 -39.33
C GLU A 626 30.40 23.34 -38.12
N GLU A 627 30.83 22.10 -38.36
CA GLU A 627 31.29 21.15 -37.33
C GLU A 627 32.52 21.66 -36.58
N SER A 628 32.76 21.18 -35.36
CA SER A 628 33.99 21.55 -34.61
C SER A 628 35.20 20.67 -34.96
N SER A 629 34.99 19.53 -35.62
CA SER A 629 36.01 18.51 -35.91
C SER A 629 36.50 18.56 -37.37
N PRO A 630 37.76 18.19 -37.64
CA PRO A 630 38.30 18.11 -39.00
C PRO A 630 37.55 17.10 -39.86
N VAL A 631 37.27 17.45 -41.12
CA VAL A 631 36.58 16.58 -42.08
C VAL A 631 37.54 16.12 -43.19
N GLU A 632 37.69 14.80 -43.36
CA GLU A 632 38.59 14.19 -44.35
C GLU A 632 37.90 13.89 -45.69
N SER A 633 36.63 13.49 -45.66
CA SER A 633 35.86 13.22 -46.86
C SER A 633 34.37 13.51 -46.68
N ILE A 634 33.70 13.83 -47.79
CA ILE A 634 32.26 14.04 -47.85
C ILE A 634 31.72 13.16 -48.97
N ARG A 635 30.71 12.35 -48.66
CA ARG A 635 29.98 11.57 -49.67
C ARG A 635 28.59 12.15 -49.85
N LEU A 636 28.23 12.40 -51.11
CA LEU A 636 26.92 12.89 -51.55
C LEU A 636 26.30 11.84 -52.45
N ASP A 637 25.14 11.33 -52.09
CA ASP A 637 24.34 10.42 -52.91
C ASP A 637 23.03 11.11 -53.25
N TRP A 638 22.63 11.14 -54.53
CA TRP A 638 21.35 11.75 -54.92
C TRP A 638 20.49 10.87 -55.82
N CYS A 639 19.19 10.91 -55.57
CA CYS A 639 18.16 10.17 -56.30
C CYS A 639 16.79 10.88 -56.20
N LEU A 640 15.82 10.43 -56.99
CA LEU A 640 14.43 10.90 -56.90
C LEU A 640 13.69 10.21 -55.75
N ASP A 641 12.90 10.99 -55.00
CA ASP A 641 12.03 10.48 -53.93
C ASP A 641 10.62 10.17 -54.48
N LEU A 642 10.50 9.14 -55.34
CA LEU A 642 9.25 8.77 -56.02
C LEU A 642 8.85 7.30 -55.76
N LYS A 643 7.53 7.02 -55.82
CA LYS A 643 6.97 5.66 -55.89
C LYS A 643 7.34 5.01 -57.23
N GLU A 644 7.49 3.69 -57.24
CA GLU A 644 8.09 2.85 -58.31
C GLU A 644 7.54 3.05 -59.75
N GLU A 645 6.38 3.71 -59.93
CA GLU A 645 5.72 3.89 -61.24
C GLU A 645 6.27 5.04 -62.10
N LEU A 646 7.16 5.90 -61.59
CA LEU A 646 7.70 7.08 -62.30
C LEU A 646 9.19 6.98 -62.68
N VAL A 647 9.79 5.79 -62.58
CA VAL A 647 11.20 5.56 -62.91
C VAL A 647 11.46 5.86 -64.39
N GLY A 648 12.42 6.75 -64.67
CA GLY A 648 12.78 7.19 -66.03
C GLY A 648 12.28 8.59 -66.40
N THR A 649 11.38 9.16 -65.59
CA THR A 649 10.76 10.47 -65.84
C THR A 649 11.71 11.66 -65.68
N LEU A 650 12.66 11.57 -64.75
CA LEU A 650 13.74 12.54 -64.56
C LEU A 650 15.03 11.75 -64.43
N VAL A 651 16.06 12.17 -65.17
CA VAL A 651 17.32 11.46 -65.26
C VAL A 651 18.48 12.41 -64.98
N PHE A 652 19.47 11.97 -64.23
CA PHE A 652 20.67 12.73 -63.91
C PHE A 652 21.73 12.53 -64.98
N VAL A 653 22.59 13.52 -65.16
CA VAL A 653 23.71 13.44 -66.10
C VAL A 653 25.00 13.35 -65.28
N ASN A 654 25.59 12.16 -65.24
CA ASN A 654 26.83 11.90 -64.51
C ASN A 654 28.03 12.64 -65.15
N GLU A 655 29.22 12.56 -64.56
CA GLU A 655 30.42 13.23 -65.07
C GLU A 655 30.84 12.72 -66.47
N GLU A 656 30.44 11.51 -66.85
CA GLU A 656 30.66 10.91 -68.17
C GLU A 656 29.61 11.32 -69.22
N ASN A 657 28.70 12.24 -68.88
CA ASN A 657 27.56 12.69 -69.69
C ASN A 657 26.55 11.58 -70.04
N GLN A 658 26.46 10.54 -69.21
CA GLN A 658 25.47 9.48 -69.34
C GLN A 658 24.25 9.77 -68.47
N PHE A 659 23.09 9.37 -68.97
CA PHE A 659 21.82 9.47 -68.25
C PHE A 659 21.70 8.34 -67.22
N VAL A 660 21.70 8.68 -65.94
CA VAL A 660 21.63 7.75 -64.79
C VAL A 660 20.45 8.09 -63.86
N ALA A 661 19.86 7.06 -63.23
CA ALA A 661 18.73 7.23 -62.33
C ALA A 661 19.12 7.79 -60.94
N ASN A 662 20.37 7.58 -60.54
CA ASN A 662 21.00 8.08 -59.33
C ASN A 662 22.49 8.30 -59.60
N ASP A 663 23.15 9.12 -58.78
CA ASP A 663 24.59 9.33 -58.90
C ASP A 663 25.20 9.67 -57.53
N THR A 664 26.51 9.48 -57.41
CA THR A 664 27.27 9.63 -56.16
C THR A 664 28.52 10.47 -56.42
N LYS A 665 28.78 11.45 -55.56
CA LYS A 665 30.02 12.23 -55.56
C LYS A 665 30.73 12.14 -54.22
N VAL A 666 31.99 11.73 -54.26
CA VAL A 666 32.86 11.68 -53.08
C VAL A 666 33.94 12.74 -53.20
N LEU A 667 33.94 13.67 -52.26
CA LEU A 667 34.97 14.70 -52.13
C LEU A 667 35.98 14.22 -51.09
N LYS A 668 37.23 13.97 -51.51
CA LYS A 668 38.33 13.60 -50.61
C LYS A 668 39.29 14.78 -50.48
N TYR A 669 39.68 15.11 -49.24
CA TYR A 669 40.63 16.19 -48.97
C TYR A 669 41.97 15.60 -48.53
N ASN A 670 43.05 16.01 -49.20
CA ASN A 670 44.42 15.56 -48.86
C ASN A 670 44.91 16.12 -47.52
N SER A 671 44.29 17.20 -47.03
CA SER A 671 44.47 17.76 -45.69
C SER A 671 43.09 18.01 -45.08
N PRO A 672 42.84 17.63 -43.81
CA PRO A 672 41.53 17.82 -43.19
C PRO A 672 41.09 19.28 -43.26
N GLN A 673 39.88 19.52 -43.75
CA GLN A 673 39.32 20.88 -43.79
C GLN A 673 38.91 21.29 -42.37
N ILE A 674 39.35 22.48 -41.95
CA ILE A 674 38.96 23.07 -40.66
C ILE A 674 37.66 23.85 -40.89
N PRO A 675 36.54 23.50 -40.23
CA PRO A 675 35.30 24.23 -40.40
C PRO A 675 35.33 25.62 -39.74
N PRO A 676 34.51 26.58 -40.21
CA PRO A 676 33.51 26.42 -41.25
C PRO A 676 34.09 26.49 -42.67
N PHE A 677 33.65 25.60 -43.56
CA PHE A 677 34.03 25.61 -44.98
C PHE A 677 32.83 25.38 -45.90
N LYS A 678 32.95 25.89 -47.14
CA LYS A 678 31.90 25.85 -48.17
C LYS A 678 32.39 25.15 -49.43
N VAL A 679 31.56 24.25 -49.98
CA VAL A 679 31.85 23.51 -51.21
C VAL A 679 30.70 23.67 -52.20
N GLN A 680 31.03 24.03 -53.44
CA GLN A 680 30.05 24.13 -54.51
C GLN A 680 29.87 22.79 -55.24
N LEU A 681 28.62 22.43 -55.50
CA LEU A 681 28.18 21.18 -56.09
C LEU A 681 27.20 21.49 -57.22
N ASN A 682 27.40 20.91 -58.39
CA ASN A 682 26.51 21.11 -59.53
C ASN A 682 25.92 19.75 -59.92
N ILE A 683 24.62 19.57 -59.70
CA ILE A 683 23.90 18.36 -60.12
C ILE A 683 23.20 18.65 -61.45
N ARG A 684 23.51 17.89 -62.50
CA ARG A 684 22.87 18.04 -63.82
C ARG A 684 21.72 17.06 -63.96
N TYR A 685 20.58 17.53 -64.45
CA TYR A 685 19.38 16.71 -64.60
C TYR A 685 18.56 17.09 -65.84
N CYS A 686 17.75 16.15 -66.33
CA CYS A 686 16.82 16.36 -67.44
C CYS A 686 15.46 15.75 -67.13
N THR A 687 14.38 16.44 -67.48
CA THR A 687 13.00 16.02 -67.21
C THR A 687 12.28 15.59 -68.49
N GLN A 688 11.56 14.47 -68.44
CA GLN A 688 10.83 13.89 -69.58
C GLN A 688 9.32 14.16 -69.53
N ILE A 689 8.77 14.53 -68.36
CA ILE A 689 7.38 15.04 -68.20
C ILE A 689 7.38 16.34 -67.40
N VAL A 690 6.30 17.12 -67.51
CA VAL A 690 6.05 18.25 -66.63
C VAL A 690 5.64 17.72 -65.26
N CYS A 691 6.53 17.89 -64.29
CA CYS A 691 6.32 17.43 -62.92
C CYS A 691 6.97 18.37 -61.92
N SER A 692 6.42 18.38 -60.70
CA SER A 692 7.14 18.80 -59.50
C SER A 692 7.65 17.54 -58.82
N ALA A 693 8.96 17.40 -58.65
CA ALA A 693 9.56 16.23 -58.03
C ALA A 693 10.55 16.65 -56.95
N ASN A 694 10.70 15.82 -55.91
CA ASN A 694 11.66 16.07 -54.86
C ASN A 694 12.94 15.25 -55.12
N LEU A 695 14.05 15.96 -55.32
CA LEU A 695 15.38 15.40 -55.32
C LEU A 695 15.80 15.14 -53.87
N SER A 696 16.14 13.88 -53.58
CA SER A 696 16.72 13.48 -52.32
C SER A 696 18.23 13.48 -52.42
N VAL A 697 18.89 14.37 -51.69
CA VAL A 697 20.36 14.39 -51.54
C VAL A 697 20.72 13.94 -50.13
N VAL A 698 21.42 12.82 -50.01
CA VAL A 698 21.95 12.31 -48.75
C VAL A 698 23.42 12.69 -48.64
N VAL A 699 23.75 13.46 -47.61
CA VAL A 699 25.12 13.82 -47.27
C VAL A 699 25.59 12.91 -46.14
N SER A 700 26.73 12.24 -46.33
CA SER A 700 27.40 11.39 -45.32
C SER A 700 28.80 11.92 -45.02
N ILE A 701 29.09 12.13 -43.74
CA ILE A 701 30.39 12.64 -43.26
C ILE A 701 30.91 11.73 -42.13
N PRO A 702 32.12 11.15 -42.25
CA PRO A 702 32.78 10.49 -41.14
C PRO A 702 33.31 11.53 -40.14
N LEU A 703 32.86 11.45 -38.89
CA LEU A 703 33.26 12.28 -37.75
C LEU A 703 33.72 11.35 -36.63
N ASP A 704 35.03 11.33 -36.34
CA ASP A 704 35.65 10.40 -35.38
C ASP A 704 35.29 8.93 -35.72
N ASP A 705 34.61 8.21 -34.81
CA ASP A 705 34.18 6.82 -34.96
C ASP A 705 32.78 6.67 -35.59
N ILE A 706 32.09 7.76 -35.96
CA ILE A 706 30.68 7.75 -36.38
C ILE A 706 30.52 8.42 -37.76
N THR A 707 29.63 7.89 -38.62
CA THR A 707 29.23 8.58 -39.85
C THR A 707 27.92 9.32 -39.64
N ALA A 708 27.95 10.66 -39.70
CA ALA A 708 26.75 11.48 -39.67
C ALA A 708 26.10 11.53 -41.06
N GLN A 709 24.79 11.28 -41.13
CA GLN A 709 24.01 11.34 -42.38
C GLN A 709 22.83 12.29 -42.25
N LYS A 710 22.61 13.14 -43.26
CA LYS A 710 21.45 14.03 -43.34
C LYS A 710 20.88 14.00 -44.75
N ARG A 711 19.55 13.87 -44.84
CA ARG A 711 18.80 13.87 -46.10
C ARG A 711 18.20 15.25 -46.33
N PHE A 712 18.46 15.82 -47.51
CA PHE A 712 17.89 17.07 -47.99
C PHE A 712 16.92 16.78 -49.12
N LEU A 713 15.73 17.39 -49.08
CA LEU A 713 14.74 17.33 -50.15
C LEU A 713 14.72 18.66 -50.89
N ILE A 714 15.03 18.63 -52.19
CA ILE A 714 15.06 19.82 -53.04
C ILE A 714 13.96 19.70 -54.09
N SER A 715 13.06 20.68 -54.14
CA SER A 715 11.97 20.72 -55.11
C SER A 715 12.51 21.11 -56.49
N LEU A 716 12.35 20.23 -57.47
CA LEU A 716 12.60 20.48 -58.89
C LEU A 716 11.27 20.71 -59.58
N ARG A 717 11.20 21.73 -60.45
CA ARG A 717 10.01 22.00 -61.27
C ARG A 717 10.38 21.97 -62.74
N SER A 718 9.63 21.18 -63.49
CA SER A 718 9.62 21.25 -64.95
C SER A 718 8.44 22.08 -65.42
N ARG A 719 8.65 22.94 -66.41
CA ARG A 719 7.59 23.71 -67.07
C ARG A 719 7.43 23.28 -68.53
N PRO A 720 6.20 23.32 -69.07
CA PRO A 720 5.98 23.02 -70.48
C PRO A 720 6.69 24.06 -71.36
N PRO A 721 7.18 23.66 -72.54
CA PRO A 721 7.79 24.59 -73.50
C PRO A 721 6.75 25.39 -74.31
N PHE A 722 5.47 25.35 -73.91
CA PHE A 722 4.33 25.99 -74.56
C PHE A 722 3.40 26.59 -73.49
N ASP A 723 2.64 27.63 -73.85
CA ASP A 723 1.55 28.19 -73.04
C ASP A 723 0.21 27.96 -73.76
N ILE A 724 -0.82 27.57 -73.02
CA ILE A 724 -2.07 27.03 -73.60
C ILE A 724 -3.28 27.60 -72.88
N SER A 725 -4.21 28.18 -73.65
CA SER A 725 -5.45 28.76 -73.11
C SER A 725 -6.68 28.17 -73.81
N SER A 726 -7.60 27.61 -73.01
CA SER A 726 -8.87 27.05 -73.49
C SER A 726 -10.07 27.84 -72.99
N LYS A 727 -11.10 28.04 -73.82
CA LYS A 727 -12.37 28.68 -73.45
C LYS A 727 -13.55 27.87 -73.95
N ILE A 728 -14.58 27.70 -73.11
CA ILE A 728 -15.89 27.15 -73.51
C ILE A 728 -16.71 28.30 -74.10
N LEU A 729 -17.20 28.12 -75.32
CA LEU A 729 -17.95 29.11 -76.05
C LEU A 729 -19.29 28.54 -76.49
N THR A 730 -20.35 29.35 -76.43
CA THR A 730 -21.62 29.04 -77.11
C THR A 730 -21.40 29.02 -78.63
N ILE A 731 -22.36 28.50 -79.38
CA ILE A 731 -22.38 28.61 -80.86
C ILE A 731 -22.22 30.07 -81.33
N ASN A 732 -22.57 31.05 -80.49
CA ASN A 732 -22.45 32.48 -80.76
C ASN A 732 -21.12 33.12 -80.28
N ASN A 733 -20.12 32.32 -79.88
CA ASN A 733 -18.83 32.78 -79.34
C ASN A 733 -18.88 33.48 -77.96
N ASP A 734 -19.96 33.34 -77.20
CA ASP A 734 -20.03 33.86 -75.83
C ASP A 734 -19.42 32.87 -74.84
N ILE A 735 -18.71 33.36 -73.83
CA ILE A 735 -18.05 32.51 -72.83
C ILE A 735 -19.08 31.90 -71.88
N VAL A 736 -19.04 30.57 -71.70
CA VAL A 736 -19.94 29.83 -70.80
C VAL A 736 -19.20 29.41 -69.54
N ASP A 737 -19.70 29.83 -68.38
CA ASP A 737 -19.09 29.52 -67.08
C ASP A 737 -19.52 28.15 -66.50
N ASN A 738 -20.65 27.58 -66.94
CA ASN A 738 -21.12 26.26 -66.51
C ASN A 738 -21.67 25.41 -67.68
N PRO A 739 -21.01 24.29 -68.04
CA PRO A 739 -21.41 23.43 -69.16
C PRO A 739 -22.71 22.65 -68.93
N LEU A 740 -23.22 22.58 -67.69
CA LEU A 740 -24.52 21.96 -67.37
C LEU A 740 -25.71 22.93 -67.55
N ALA A 741 -25.44 24.22 -67.82
CA ALA A 741 -26.47 25.24 -68.00
C ALA A 741 -26.93 25.40 -69.47
N GLU A 742 -26.12 24.96 -70.43
CA GLU A 742 -26.44 25.02 -71.87
C GLU A 742 -26.21 23.67 -72.57
N ILE A 743 -27.08 23.36 -73.53
CA ILE A 743 -27.10 22.06 -74.22
C ILE A 743 -26.13 22.04 -75.42
N ASN A 744 -25.69 23.21 -75.92
CA ASN A 744 -24.90 23.36 -77.16
C ASN A 744 -23.71 24.33 -77.01
N PHE A 745 -22.50 23.81 -76.76
CA PHE A 745 -21.25 24.59 -76.65
C PHE A 745 -20.07 23.92 -77.39
N PHE A 746 -18.99 24.67 -77.66
CA PHE A 746 -17.72 24.14 -78.17
C PHE A 746 -16.51 24.73 -77.42
N ILE A 747 -15.36 24.06 -77.48
CA ILE A 747 -14.14 24.48 -76.77
C ILE A 747 -13.11 24.98 -77.78
N ARG A 748 -12.59 26.18 -77.57
CA ARG A 748 -11.48 26.74 -78.35
C ARG A 748 -10.20 26.77 -77.53
N THR A 749 -9.12 26.19 -78.05
CA THR A 749 -7.79 26.14 -77.41
C THR A 749 -6.75 26.84 -78.27
N ASN A 750 -6.01 27.81 -77.72
CA ASN A 750 -4.87 28.48 -78.37
C ASN A 750 -3.56 28.00 -77.74
N ILE A 751 -2.56 27.62 -78.55
CA ILE A 751 -1.24 27.14 -78.12
C ILE A 751 -0.16 28.10 -78.62
N THR A 752 0.69 28.62 -77.73
CA THR A 752 1.85 29.47 -78.05
C THR A 752 3.15 28.82 -77.62
N THR A 753 4.16 28.75 -78.49
CA THR A 753 5.46 28.11 -78.19
C THR A 753 6.40 29.08 -77.47
N VAL A 754 7.02 28.65 -76.36
CA VAL A 754 7.96 29.44 -75.54
C VAL A 754 9.42 29.02 -75.78
N ALA A 755 9.65 27.98 -76.61
CA ALA A 755 10.96 27.50 -77.03
C ALA A 755 10.93 27.04 -78.51
N ASP A 756 12.12 26.93 -79.14
CA ASP A 756 12.27 26.41 -80.51
C ASP A 756 11.89 24.90 -80.55
N VAL A 757 10.67 24.58 -80.99
CA VAL A 757 10.14 23.20 -81.01
C VAL A 757 9.37 22.93 -82.31
N VAL A 758 9.48 21.71 -82.84
CA VAL A 758 8.67 21.21 -83.97
C VAL A 758 7.58 20.28 -83.43
N ILE A 759 6.31 20.57 -83.72
CA ILE A 759 5.14 19.77 -83.32
C ILE A 759 4.85 18.75 -84.42
N SER A 760 4.91 17.45 -84.10
CA SER A 760 4.77 16.38 -85.10
C SER A 760 3.36 15.76 -85.21
N ASP A 761 2.60 15.69 -84.10
CA ASP A 761 1.24 15.12 -84.09
C ASP A 761 0.42 15.65 -82.89
N ILE A 762 -0.92 15.69 -83.02
CA ILE A 762 -1.88 16.09 -81.97
C ILE A 762 -3.10 15.14 -82.01
N SER A 763 -3.40 14.45 -80.90
CA SER A 763 -4.57 13.57 -80.76
C SER A 763 -5.45 13.91 -79.56
N TRP A 764 -6.75 13.55 -79.61
CA TRP A 764 -7.78 13.88 -78.60
C TRP A 764 -8.35 12.62 -77.93
N LYS A 765 -8.48 12.61 -76.60
CA LYS A 765 -9.19 11.56 -75.84
C LYS A 765 -10.08 12.14 -74.73
N PRO A 766 -11.35 11.70 -74.58
CA PRO A 766 -12.20 12.07 -73.46
C PRO A 766 -11.84 11.26 -72.20
N GLY A 767 -11.70 11.93 -71.05
CA GLY A 767 -11.47 11.30 -69.74
C GLY A 767 -12.34 11.92 -68.65
N ILE A 768 -12.74 11.10 -67.67
CA ILE A 768 -13.49 11.52 -66.48
C ILE A 768 -12.52 11.44 -65.29
N GLU A 769 -12.10 12.58 -64.76
CA GLU A 769 -11.36 12.65 -63.50
C GLU A 769 -12.14 13.53 -62.52
N ILE A 770 -12.15 13.13 -61.25
CA ILE A 770 -12.80 13.88 -60.17
C ILE A 770 -11.68 14.35 -59.25
N GLU A 771 -11.55 15.66 -59.09
CA GLU A 771 -10.65 16.27 -58.11
C GLU A 771 -11.45 17.14 -57.15
N THR A 772 -11.00 17.20 -55.89
CA THR A 772 -11.51 18.09 -54.86
C THR A 772 -10.52 19.23 -54.67
N ASP A 773 -10.98 20.48 -54.70
CA ASP A 773 -10.14 21.64 -54.41
C ASP A 773 -9.84 21.74 -52.90
N LYS A 774 -8.93 22.65 -52.51
CA LYS A 774 -8.50 22.92 -51.13
C LYS A 774 -9.62 23.27 -50.15
N ASP A 775 -10.80 23.63 -50.66
CA ASP A 775 -12.02 23.90 -49.88
C ASP A 775 -13.04 22.74 -49.94
N GLU A 776 -12.62 21.52 -50.33
CA GLU A 776 -13.43 20.28 -50.38
C GLU A 776 -14.65 20.29 -51.33
N ASN A 777 -14.73 21.23 -52.27
CA ASN A 777 -15.77 21.21 -53.30
C ASN A 777 -15.47 20.14 -54.37
N MET A 778 -16.45 19.28 -54.66
CA MET A 778 -16.38 18.28 -55.73
C MET A 778 -16.43 18.95 -57.11
N LEU A 779 -15.37 18.80 -57.90
CA LEU A 779 -15.27 19.36 -59.25
C LEU A 779 -15.39 18.26 -60.29
N LEU A 780 -16.35 18.40 -61.22
CA LEU A 780 -16.42 17.58 -62.42
C LEU A 780 -15.39 18.09 -63.43
N LYS A 781 -14.29 17.34 -63.59
CA LYS A 781 -13.22 17.65 -64.54
C LYS A 781 -13.46 16.84 -65.81
N VAL A 782 -13.86 17.50 -66.89
CA VAL A 782 -13.86 16.87 -68.23
C VAL A 782 -12.47 17.10 -68.82
N CYS A 783 -11.64 16.07 -68.76
CA CYS A 783 -10.26 16.11 -69.26
C CYS A 783 -10.26 15.74 -70.75
N PHE A 784 -9.79 16.66 -71.60
CA PHE A 784 -9.41 16.33 -72.98
C PHE A 784 -7.90 16.17 -73.00
N GLN A 785 -7.43 14.92 -73.08
CA GLN A 785 -6.00 14.66 -73.10
C GLN A 785 -5.45 14.91 -74.50
N PHE A 786 -4.44 15.76 -74.58
CA PHE A 786 -3.65 15.99 -75.79
C PHE A 786 -2.37 15.16 -75.71
N ILE A 787 -1.89 14.62 -76.83
CA ILE A 787 -0.59 13.94 -76.90
C ILE A 787 0.22 14.65 -77.98
N LEU A 788 1.43 15.08 -77.63
CA LEU A 788 2.30 15.90 -78.47
C LEU A 788 3.68 15.25 -78.52
N ASN A 789 4.04 14.67 -79.67
CA ASN A 789 5.33 13.99 -79.83
C ASN A 789 6.43 15.00 -80.20
N LYS A 790 7.49 15.08 -79.39
CA LYS A 790 8.65 15.97 -79.58
C LYS A 790 9.83 15.22 -80.22
N GLN A 791 10.50 15.87 -81.18
CA GLN A 791 11.90 15.58 -81.56
C GLN A 791 12.73 16.82 -81.26
N CYS A 792 13.84 16.68 -80.53
CA CYS A 792 14.76 17.78 -80.23
C CYS A 792 16.07 17.55 -81.00
N CYS A 793 16.39 18.43 -81.95
CA CYS A 793 17.73 18.49 -82.55
C CYS A 793 18.37 19.84 -82.22
N ARG A 794 19.47 19.82 -81.45
CA ARG A 794 20.47 20.90 -81.49
C ARG A 794 21.89 20.33 -81.33
N SER A 795 22.68 20.55 -82.38
CA SER A 795 24.14 20.35 -82.52
C SER A 795 24.66 18.92 -82.79
N ASN A 796 25.67 18.87 -83.68
CA ASN A 796 26.10 17.74 -84.51
C ASN A 796 26.77 16.54 -83.83
N LEU A 797 26.59 16.29 -82.54
CA LEU A 797 27.11 15.08 -81.88
C LEU A 797 26.20 14.74 -80.71
N LEU A 798 25.23 13.84 -80.92
CA LEU A 798 24.58 12.93 -79.95
C LEU A 798 23.26 12.42 -80.56
N GLU A 799 23.21 11.15 -80.95
CA GLU A 799 21.98 10.43 -81.29
C GLU A 799 21.27 9.99 -80.00
N GLY A 800 20.60 10.92 -79.33
CA GLY A 800 19.74 10.64 -78.19
C GLY A 800 18.37 11.28 -78.41
N TRP A 801 17.32 10.48 -78.45
CA TRP A 801 15.94 10.96 -78.60
C TRP A 801 15.16 10.72 -77.31
N VAL A 802 14.34 11.69 -76.92
CA VAL A 802 13.44 11.61 -75.76
C VAL A 802 12.02 11.78 -76.26
N LEU A 803 11.20 10.75 -76.11
CA LEU A 803 9.77 10.82 -76.37
C LEU A 803 9.07 11.32 -75.10
N SER A 804 8.49 12.52 -75.16
CA SER A 804 7.75 13.11 -74.04
C SER A 804 6.27 13.18 -74.36
N GLN A 805 5.41 12.67 -73.47
CA GLN A 805 3.96 12.80 -73.56
C GLN A 805 3.50 13.92 -72.61
N LEU A 806 2.74 14.89 -73.13
CA LEU A 806 2.32 16.08 -72.38
C LEU A 806 0.79 16.21 -72.35
N SER A 807 0.17 16.15 -71.17
CA SER A 807 -1.26 16.48 -70.98
C SER A 807 -1.42 18.00 -70.87
N ILE A 808 -2.34 18.58 -71.64
CA ILE A 808 -2.41 20.03 -71.91
C ILE A 808 -3.55 20.75 -71.14
N GLY A 809 -4.26 20.06 -70.25
CA GLY A 809 -5.13 20.68 -69.23
C GLY A 809 -6.61 20.25 -69.28
N SER A 810 -7.41 20.87 -68.41
CA SER A 810 -8.81 20.51 -68.11
C SER A 810 -9.68 21.76 -67.86
N VAL A 811 -11.00 21.68 -68.06
CA VAL A 811 -11.94 22.77 -67.73
C VAL A 811 -12.67 22.52 -66.40
N LEU A 812 -12.78 23.57 -65.56
CA LEU A 812 -13.35 23.55 -64.20
C LEU A 812 -14.81 24.07 -64.16
N VAL A 813 -15.69 23.41 -63.40
CA VAL A 813 -17.08 23.87 -63.13
C VAL A 813 -17.24 24.13 -61.63
N LYS A 814 -17.61 25.35 -61.23
CA LYS A 814 -17.33 25.85 -59.87
C LYS A 814 -18.30 25.45 -58.73
N ASN A 815 -19.60 25.18 -58.93
CA ASN A 815 -20.53 25.03 -57.80
C ASN A 815 -21.48 23.81 -57.92
N SER A 816 -21.55 22.98 -56.87
CA SER A 816 -22.55 21.91 -56.74
C SER A 816 -23.89 22.47 -56.24
N PRO A 817 -25.04 22.11 -56.85
CA PRO A 817 -26.36 22.63 -56.45
C PRO A 817 -26.95 21.99 -55.18
N LEU A 818 -26.32 20.97 -54.61
CA LEU A 818 -26.82 20.19 -53.47
C LEU A 818 -25.75 20.05 -52.38
N SER A 819 -26.17 20.14 -51.12
CA SER A 819 -25.36 19.88 -49.94
C SER A 819 -25.94 18.71 -49.14
N VAL A 820 -25.09 17.79 -48.68
CA VAL A 820 -25.47 16.62 -47.89
C VAL A 820 -24.55 16.52 -46.67
N GLU A 821 -25.14 16.47 -45.48
CA GLU A 821 -24.42 16.35 -44.21
C GLU A 821 -24.90 15.08 -43.48
N ALA A 822 -24.00 14.34 -42.83
CA ALA A 822 -24.31 13.07 -42.17
C ALA A 822 -23.77 13.05 -40.74
N GLN A 823 -24.64 12.78 -39.76
CA GLN A 823 -24.26 12.83 -38.35
C GLN A 823 -24.76 11.61 -37.55
N PRO A 824 -23.86 10.86 -36.88
CA PRO A 824 -24.25 9.79 -35.97
C PRO A 824 -24.79 10.38 -34.65
N ARG A 825 -25.89 9.81 -34.13
CA ARG A 825 -26.61 10.39 -32.97
C ARG A 825 -26.02 10.05 -31.59
N SER A 826 -25.01 9.18 -31.51
CA SER A 826 -24.34 8.81 -30.24
C SER A 826 -22.83 9.10 -30.28
N SER A 827 -22.29 9.56 -29.15
CA SER A 827 -20.87 9.94 -28.99
C SER A 827 -19.93 8.76 -28.71
N TYR A 828 -20.46 7.56 -28.49
CA TYR A 828 -19.69 6.33 -28.33
C TYR A 828 -20.34 5.21 -29.16
N LEU A 829 -19.50 4.39 -29.79
CA LEU A 829 -19.90 3.30 -30.68
C LEU A 829 -19.43 1.98 -30.09
N ILE A 830 -20.33 1.00 -30.00
CA ILE A 830 -20.03 -0.35 -29.50
C ILE A 830 -20.18 -1.33 -30.68
N VAL A 831 -19.17 -2.18 -30.89
CA VAL A 831 -19.14 -3.16 -31.97
C VAL A 831 -20.38 -4.07 -31.90
N ARG A 832 -21.05 -4.31 -33.05
CA ARG A 832 -22.32 -5.07 -33.19
C ARG A 832 -23.57 -4.46 -32.56
N THR A 833 -23.60 -3.15 -32.34
CA THR A 833 -24.84 -2.42 -31.96
C THR A 833 -25.36 -1.54 -33.10
N ALA A 834 -26.69 -1.35 -33.17
CA ALA A 834 -27.31 -0.53 -34.21
C ALA A 834 -27.04 0.96 -33.96
N ILE A 835 -26.53 1.65 -34.97
CA ILE A 835 -26.14 3.06 -34.91
C ILE A 835 -27.09 3.87 -35.80
N PRO A 836 -27.86 4.83 -35.22
CA PRO A 836 -28.64 5.77 -36.00
C PRO A 836 -27.75 6.89 -36.57
N VAL A 837 -27.76 7.02 -37.90
CA VAL A 837 -27.11 8.12 -38.64
C VAL A 837 -28.21 8.96 -39.30
N VAL A 838 -28.18 10.27 -39.06
CA VAL A 838 -29.12 11.22 -39.68
C VAL A 838 -28.40 11.92 -40.83
N PHE A 839 -28.99 11.86 -42.02
CA PHE A 839 -28.57 12.58 -43.21
C PHE A 839 -29.45 13.81 -43.40
N THR A 840 -28.82 14.96 -43.55
CA THR A 840 -29.43 16.26 -43.79
C THR A 840 -29.10 16.69 -45.21
N ILE A 841 -30.11 16.77 -46.09
CA ILE A 841 -29.93 17.15 -47.48
C ILE A 841 -30.55 18.54 -47.69
N ARG A 842 -29.75 19.47 -48.23
CA ARG A 842 -30.18 20.84 -48.54
C ARG A 842 -30.07 21.10 -50.03
N ASN A 843 -31.16 21.59 -50.61
CA ASN A 843 -31.18 22.14 -51.95
C ASN A 843 -30.70 23.60 -51.90
N LEU A 844 -29.52 23.87 -52.46
CA LEU A 844 -28.94 25.21 -52.52
C LEU A 844 -29.40 25.97 -53.77
N TYR A 845 -30.21 25.34 -54.61
CA TYR A 845 -30.82 25.93 -55.79
C TYR A 845 -32.26 26.36 -55.50
N ASN A 846 -32.72 27.42 -56.18
CA ASN A 846 -34.01 28.05 -55.92
C ASN A 846 -35.20 27.39 -56.64
N LYS A 847 -35.03 26.17 -57.16
CA LYS A 847 -36.09 25.38 -57.83
C LYS A 847 -36.07 23.93 -57.35
N MET A 848 -37.22 23.26 -57.43
CA MET A 848 -37.38 21.85 -57.04
C MET A 848 -36.41 20.94 -57.80
N ILE A 849 -35.78 20.03 -57.06
CA ILE A 849 -34.92 18.99 -57.62
C ILE A 849 -35.49 17.62 -57.20
N ASP A 850 -35.80 16.79 -58.19
CA ASP A 850 -36.19 15.39 -57.99
C ASP A 850 -34.94 14.53 -57.86
N LEU A 851 -34.81 13.82 -56.74
CA LEU A 851 -33.62 13.02 -56.42
C LEU A 851 -34.01 11.58 -56.07
N GLN A 852 -33.20 10.63 -56.54
CA GLN A 852 -33.30 9.24 -56.14
C GLN A 852 -31.97 8.81 -55.51
N MET A 853 -31.99 8.61 -54.20
CA MET A 853 -30.82 8.19 -53.44
C MET A 853 -30.78 6.66 -53.35
N THR A 854 -29.60 6.08 -53.62
CA THR A 854 -29.33 4.65 -53.48
C THR A 854 -28.18 4.46 -52.50
N LEU A 855 -28.34 3.62 -51.49
CA LEU A 855 -27.35 3.34 -50.46
C LEU A 855 -26.71 1.97 -50.72
N GLU A 856 -25.40 1.98 -50.98
CA GLU A 856 -24.62 0.77 -51.19
C GLU A 856 -23.79 0.42 -49.93
N PRO A 857 -23.81 -0.84 -49.48
CA PRO A 857 -23.00 -1.25 -48.34
C PRO A 857 -21.51 -1.30 -48.71
N THR A 858 -20.65 -1.04 -47.74
CA THR A 858 -19.20 -1.27 -47.84
C THR A 858 -18.77 -2.37 -46.88
N ASP A 859 -17.56 -2.91 -47.05
CA ASP A 859 -17.08 -4.06 -46.26
C ASP A 859 -17.06 -3.82 -44.74
N ILE A 860 -17.06 -2.54 -44.33
CA ILE A 860 -16.91 -2.08 -42.95
C ILE A 860 -18.28 -1.66 -42.35
N PHE A 861 -19.26 -1.31 -43.19
CA PHE A 861 -20.53 -0.74 -42.74
C PHE A 861 -21.75 -1.38 -43.44
N VAL A 862 -22.59 -2.06 -42.66
CA VAL A 862 -23.76 -2.78 -43.18
C VAL A 862 -25.04 -2.07 -42.74
N PHE A 863 -25.77 -1.49 -43.70
CA PHE A 863 -27.05 -0.82 -43.45
C PHE A 863 -28.21 -1.81 -43.30
N ALA A 864 -29.19 -1.49 -42.45
CA ALA A 864 -30.46 -2.22 -42.37
C ALA A 864 -31.63 -1.27 -42.67
N GLY A 865 -32.28 -1.45 -43.82
CA GLY A 865 -33.40 -0.61 -44.28
C GLY A 865 -33.57 -0.61 -45.80
N ASN A 866 -34.44 0.27 -46.31
CA ASN A 866 -34.68 0.43 -47.74
C ASN A 866 -33.45 1.02 -48.44
N LYS A 867 -32.84 0.27 -49.36
CA LYS A 867 -31.62 0.67 -50.09
C LYS A 867 -31.83 1.79 -51.10
N LYS A 868 -33.08 2.13 -51.44
CA LYS A 868 -33.41 3.20 -52.39
C LYS A 868 -34.51 4.07 -51.81
N VAL A 869 -34.31 5.38 -51.86
CA VAL A 869 -35.25 6.40 -51.36
C VAL A 869 -35.36 7.49 -52.41
N SER A 870 -36.59 7.74 -52.89
CA SER A 870 -36.89 8.85 -53.79
C SER A 870 -37.39 10.04 -52.97
N LEU A 871 -36.85 11.22 -53.25
CA LEU A 871 -37.08 12.45 -52.49
C LEU A 871 -37.27 13.61 -53.47
N ILE A 872 -38.22 14.48 -53.16
CA ILE A 872 -38.42 15.74 -53.86
C ILE A 872 -38.06 16.84 -52.87
N ILE A 873 -37.06 17.65 -53.19
CA ILE A 873 -36.50 18.65 -52.27
C ILE A 873 -36.80 20.04 -52.84
N GLU A 874 -37.73 20.74 -52.18
CA GLU A 874 -37.97 22.17 -52.37
C GLU A 874 -36.82 23.01 -51.78
N SER A 875 -36.94 24.34 -51.77
CA SER A 875 -35.90 25.27 -51.30
C SER A 875 -35.67 25.27 -49.76
N ASP A 876 -35.80 24.11 -49.11
CA ASP A 876 -35.60 23.89 -47.66
C ASP A 876 -34.94 22.52 -47.36
N GLU A 877 -34.55 22.33 -46.09
CA GLU A 877 -33.78 21.19 -45.58
C GLU A 877 -34.64 19.94 -45.29
N VAL A 878 -34.17 18.76 -45.71
CA VAL A 878 -34.81 17.46 -45.44
C VAL A 878 -33.90 16.55 -44.63
N ASN A 879 -34.41 16.02 -43.51
CA ASN A 879 -33.67 15.14 -42.59
C ASN A 879 -34.18 13.69 -42.67
N LEU A 880 -33.26 12.75 -42.93
CA LEU A 880 -33.53 11.31 -43.05
C LEU A 880 -32.70 10.54 -42.03
N THR A 881 -33.35 9.72 -41.21
CA THR A 881 -32.65 8.86 -40.23
C THR A 881 -32.56 7.43 -40.74
N ILE A 882 -31.35 6.87 -40.76
CA ILE A 882 -31.04 5.52 -41.24
C ILE A 882 -30.24 4.76 -40.18
N TYR A 883 -30.56 3.49 -39.96
CA TYR A 883 -29.87 2.65 -38.99
C TYR A 883 -28.85 1.73 -39.68
N GLY A 884 -27.60 1.75 -39.19
CA GLY A 884 -26.52 0.91 -39.68
C GLY A 884 -25.85 0.09 -38.58
N PHE A 885 -25.10 -0.94 -38.96
CA PHE A 885 -24.31 -1.78 -38.07
C PHE A 885 -22.84 -1.73 -38.47
N LEU A 886 -21.96 -1.51 -37.48
CA LEU A 886 -20.52 -1.74 -37.61
C LEU A 886 -20.25 -3.23 -37.37
N ARG A 887 -19.58 -3.87 -38.34
CA ARG A 887 -19.40 -5.32 -38.39
C ARG A 887 -18.39 -5.84 -37.37
#